data_AF-A0A1E4J3F1-F1
#
_entry.id   AF-A0A1E4J3F1-F1
#
_cell.length_a   1.000
_cell.length_b   1.000
_cell.length_c   1.000
_cell.angle_alpha   90.00
_cell.angle_beta   90.00
_cell.angle_gamma   90.00
#
_symmetry.space_group_name_H-M   'P 1'
#
loop_
_entity.id
_entity.type
_entity.pdbx_description
1 polymer ?
#
loop_
_entity_poly.entity_id
_entity_poly.type
_entity_poly.pdbx_seq_one_letter_code
_entity_poly.pdbx_strand_id
1 'polypeptide(L)'
;MAEPIICSKSIDFALQTGDPSGLTDAAAVARCANDFAKKLSTRQADLPKALYDGQSSEFEPGQYSQFVLPISPEAAQPLIVGDKGHVLAALSIAANGRGAGYGSNVLRQFGDSANLAHAPVFRRVLSWLVTGDATKQLPASLDLSYSGIDIAAVTSGFKAAGVDVVATACDFSAANNCGTGSRLLLLGSDVKADPALGSRVAQLLASGRPVLYVHTKGWDGWGTDDASHKILAGMGLMPGPYGGNFFDDDAVKAGRTVAANDAALNQFTDVLPLLRRMAESDWRASYDWSACRDNDCSKVVGLAKEVLAPSEMFRKQINTFNLAGRNIFEQPATNLQRLLVLWGDVTRRDIKYPMTRTGQTEAFLRALVADSLVAYVRHKGGAQPDLGTFMSGTAARFDVSATDEVLTIPLTQASGFTALGRFAVPGKTLAVQVVDAAGARVSLRINTQNPSSTQLWSYKYDRPRFLQSPSIALNAQAATEITSPYGGTLQLVFDGAPADAKVRLRIRGVAKHPFIDISNGGNVADFAANLNATAFDWAEIKLPGVEVHTRVDMMKWALKDSGYGSDIDRYLKELRTYVIEDAYQLAGFAVPGKALPAAVLANCAAWGWDCTSDALHRAPDVQHFNVDVYARCGAGCSGNPIDISWGFSPRTWGESHELGHGLQQNLLNAHGSLSSEVTNNLFPLHKNWRLLRELGADLDRDRITYRSAFDRIVAARSEADPVQGAYRRIWGQSDYTEQNGTRMAFYLQWIHYWEERTGDKTRGWEILTQLYLHQRLLSKAEANWAADKAKLGYGTYASYPANLNGNDNLLIALSRMTERDQRATFDLWGVTYSAAAAAQVGSFGFAKEAALFYANDKNSTNDHDRAVRVDMTVPKPTWPF
;
A
#
# COMPACT_ATOMS: atom_id res chain seq x y z
N MET A 1 -1.45 -48.25 -3.91
CA MET A 1 -0.02 -48.24 -3.52
C MET A 1 0.15 -47.07 -2.58
N ALA A 2 0.70 -47.27 -1.38
CA ALA A 2 0.95 -46.16 -0.45
C ALA A 2 1.96 -45.19 -1.08
N GLU A 3 1.69 -43.88 -1.04
CA GLU A 3 2.67 -42.88 -1.47
C GLU A 3 3.98 -43.08 -0.67
N PRO A 4 5.15 -42.94 -1.32
CA PRO A 4 6.42 -43.08 -0.62
C PRO A 4 6.53 -42.01 0.48
N ILE A 5 6.92 -42.43 1.68
CA ILE A 5 7.19 -41.51 2.81
C ILE A 5 8.28 -40.54 2.35
N ILE A 6 7.99 -39.25 2.37
CA ILE A 6 8.89 -38.19 1.90
C ILE A 6 9.91 -37.88 3.00
N CYS A 7 9.45 -37.78 4.25
CA CYS A 7 10.30 -37.45 5.40
C CYS A 7 10.01 -38.29 6.64
N SER A 8 8.80 -38.18 7.19
CA SER A 8 8.35 -38.98 8.33
C SER A 8 6.82 -39.03 8.34
N LYS A 9 6.23 -40.02 9.01
CA LYS A 9 4.75 -40.18 9.01
C LYS A 9 4.01 -38.92 9.49
N SER A 10 4.52 -38.21 10.50
CA SER A 10 3.88 -36.99 11.00
C SER A 10 4.07 -35.79 10.07
N ILE A 11 5.25 -35.64 9.47
CA ILE A 11 5.53 -34.59 8.48
C ILE A 11 4.69 -34.82 7.23
N ASP A 12 4.62 -36.04 6.73
CA ASP A 12 3.88 -36.37 5.52
C ASP A 12 2.36 -36.20 5.72
N PHE A 13 1.84 -36.57 6.90
CA PHE A 13 0.46 -36.27 7.26
C PHE A 13 0.19 -34.76 7.26
N ALA A 14 1.08 -33.97 7.86
CA ALA A 14 0.94 -32.51 7.88
C ALA A 14 1.09 -31.90 6.47
N LEU A 15 1.94 -32.47 5.60
CA LEU A 15 2.10 -32.05 4.21
C LEU A 15 0.82 -32.28 3.38
N GLN A 16 0.11 -33.38 3.64
CA GLN A 16 -1.13 -33.73 2.94
C GLN A 16 -2.33 -32.94 3.46
N THR A 17 -2.44 -32.77 4.78
CA THR A 17 -3.64 -32.20 5.41
C THR A 17 -3.52 -30.71 5.73
N GLY A 18 -2.30 -30.19 5.78
CA GLY A 18 -2.02 -28.89 6.36
C GLY A 18 -2.20 -28.84 7.87
N ASP A 19 -2.35 -29.95 8.59
CA ASP A 19 -2.51 -29.95 10.05
C ASP A 19 -1.15 -30.04 10.77
N PRO A 20 -0.68 -28.97 11.43
CA PRO A 20 0.63 -28.98 12.09
C PRO A 20 0.56 -29.59 13.50
N SER A 21 -0.61 -30.00 14.00
CA SER A 21 -0.81 -30.38 15.42
C SER A 21 0.07 -31.56 15.87
N GLY A 22 0.37 -32.49 14.97
CA GLY A 22 1.26 -33.63 15.24
C GLY A 22 2.76 -33.34 15.14
N LEU A 23 3.17 -32.13 14.77
CA LEU A 23 4.58 -31.76 14.62
C LEU A 23 5.10 -31.11 15.91
N THR A 24 6.24 -31.56 16.41
CA THR A 24 6.86 -31.03 17.65
C THR A 24 8.29 -30.55 17.48
N ASP A 25 8.99 -30.93 16.39
CA ASP A 25 10.38 -30.56 16.14
C ASP A 25 10.49 -29.75 14.85
N ALA A 26 10.71 -28.44 14.97
CA ALA A 26 10.94 -27.55 13.83
C ALA A 26 12.22 -27.94 13.05
N ALA A 27 13.27 -28.40 13.73
CA ALA A 27 14.52 -28.76 13.06
C ALA A 27 14.35 -29.99 12.15
N ALA A 28 13.49 -30.95 12.52
CA ALA A 28 13.14 -32.08 11.64
C ALA A 28 12.43 -31.62 10.36
N VAL A 29 11.50 -30.66 10.47
CA VAL A 29 10.82 -30.08 9.29
C VAL A 29 11.82 -29.32 8.41
N ALA A 30 12.73 -28.55 9.00
CA ALA A 30 13.76 -27.83 8.27
C ALA A 30 14.77 -28.76 7.56
N ARG A 31 15.20 -29.86 8.21
CA ARG A 31 16.05 -30.89 7.58
C ARG A 31 15.36 -31.48 6.35
N CYS A 32 14.07 -31.84 6.49
CA CYS A 32 13.24 -32.30 5.38
C CYS A 32 13.19 -31.29 4.22
N ALA A 33 12.93 -30.01 4.52
CA ALA A 33 12.90 -28.93 3.52
C ALA A 33 14.25 -28.75 2.81
N ASN A 34 15.35 -28.76 3.57
CA ASN A 34 16.71 -28.63 3.04
C ASN A 34 17.07 -29.80 2.11
N ASP A 35 16.79 -31.03 2.51
CA ASP A 35 17.08 -32.22 1.70
C ASP A 35 16.21 -32.27 0.44
N PHE A 36 14.94 -31.88 0.55
CA PHE A 36 14.05 -31.76 -0.59
C PHE A 36 14.53 -30.70 -1.59
N ALA A 37 14.91 -29.51 -1.10
CA ALA A 37 15.44 -28.43 -1.94
C ALA A 37 16.77 -28.81 -2.61
N LYS A 38 17.67 -29.54 -1.93
CA LYS A 38 18.90 -30.06 -2.54
C LYS A 38 18.62 -31.00 -3.70
N LYS A 39 17.70 -31.96 -3.52
CA LYS A 39 17.27 -32.89 -4.60
C LYS A 39 16.69 -32.13 -5.79
N LEU A 40 15.86 -31.11 -5.54
CA LEU A 40 15.32 -30.26 -6.59
C LEU A 40 16.42 -29.50 -7.33
N SER A 41 17.36 -28.88 -6.60
CA SER A 41 18.49 -28.14 -7.15
C SER A 41 19.33 -29.00 -8.09
N THR A 42 19.67 -30.22 -7.68
CA THR A 42 20.39 -31.17 -8.54
C THR A 42 19.59 -31.53 -9.79
N ARG A 43 18.30 -31.88 -9.64
CA ARG A 43 17.43 -32.24 -10.77
C ARG A 43 17.29 -31.10 -11.79
N GLN A 44 17.26 -29.87 -11.32
CA GLN A 44 17.05 -28.70 -12.17
C GLN A 44 18.29 -28.23 -12.90
N ALA A 45 19.48 -28.50 -12.38
CA ALA A 45 20.74 -28.02 -12.97
C ALA A 45 21.04 -28.63 -14.35
N ASP A 46 20.52 -29.82 -14.65
CA ASP A 46 20.86 -30.55 -15.88
C ASP A 46 20.18 -29.97 -17.13
N LEU A 47 18.93 -29.50 -17.00
CA LEU A 47 18.17 -29.03 -18.16
C LEU A 47 18.73 -27.72 -18.75
N PRO A 48 19.02 -26.66 -17.98
CA PRO A 48 19.67 -25.46 -18.52
C PRO A 48 21.02 -25.75 -19.15
N LYS A 49 21.83 -26.65 -18.56
CA LYS A 49 23.10 -27.07 -19.15
C LYS A 49 22.91 -27.70 -20.53
N ALA A 50 21.92 -28.58 -20.68
CA ALA A 50 21.59 -29.21 -21.95
C ALA A 50 21.02 -28.22 -22.99
N LEU A 51 20.28 -27.21 -22.54
CA LEU A 51 19.70 -26.16 -23.39
C LEU A 51 20.75 -25.15 -23.88
N TYR A 52 21.68 -24.75 -23.02
CA TYR A 52 22.70 -23.78 -23.36
C TYR A 52 23.91 -24.44 -24.02
N ASP A 53 24.52 -25.49 -23.46
CA ASP A 53 25.58 -26.30 -24.11
C ASP A 53 26.60 -25.48 -24.95
N GLY A 54 27.17 -24.45 -24.34
CA GLY A 54 28.14 -23.54 -24.97
C GLY A 54 27.57 -22.49 -25.95
N GLN A 55 26.26 -22.47 -26.18
CA GLN A 55 25.56 -21.43 -26.94
C GLN A 55 25.48 -20.10 -26.16
N SER A 56 25.25 -19.00 -26.89
CA SER A 56 25.07 -17.69 -26.29
C SER A 56 23.88 -17.66 -25.32
N SER A 57 24.04 -16.95 -24.21
CA SER A 57 22.95 -16.63 -23.28
C SER A 57 22.31 -15.26 -23.54
N GLU A 58 22.83 -14.53 -24.53
CA GLU A 58 22.37 -13.19 -24.89
C GLU A 58 20.88 -13.16 -25.23
N PHE A 59 20.16 -12.25 -24.59
CA PHE A 59 18.73 -12.06 -24.79
C PHE A 59 18.31 -10.67 -24.32
N GLU A 60 17.83 -9.85 -25.26
CA GLU A 60 17.44 -8.46 -25.03
C GLU A 60 15.95 -8.28 -25.37
N PRO A 61 15.03 -8.46 -24.41
CA PRO A 61 13.60 -8.35 -24.69
C PRO A 61 13.12 -6.90 -24.85
N GLY A 62 13.90 -5.93 -24.36
CA GLY A 62 13.60 -4.49 -24.35
C GLY A 62 12.55 -4.08 -23.30
N GLN A 63 12.36 -2.78 -23.14
CA GLN A 63 11.42 -2.18 -22.17
C GLN A 63 9.96 -2.61 -22.34
N TYR A 64 9.53 -2.86 -23.58
CA TYR A 64 8.16 -3.27 -23.91
C TYR A 64 7.97 -4.79 -23.78
N SER A 65 8.36 -5.32 -22.63
CA SER A 65 8.25 -6.73 -22.29
C SER A 65 7.85 -6.92 -20.83
N GLN A 66 7.65 -8.17 -20.45
CA GLN A 66 7.25 -8.58 -19.12
C GLN A 66 8.19 -9.67 -18.57
N PHE A 67 8.08 -9.98 -17.29
CA PHE A 67 8.71 -11.12 -16.65
C PHE A 67 7.77 -12.33 -16.60
N VAL A 68 8.32 -13.52 -16.70
CA VAL A 68 7.58 -14.78 -16.56
C VAL A 68 8.26 -15.60 -15.46
N LEU A 69 7.61 -15.67 -14.31
CA LEU A 69 8.18 -16.14 -13.06
C LEU A 69 7.68 -17.56 -12.72
N PRO A 70 8.53 -18.45 -12.20
CA PRO A 70 8.08 -19.68 -11.55
C PRO A 70 7.19 -19.39 -10.34
N ILE A 71 6.03 -20.06 -10.21
CA ILE A 71 5.23 -20.03 -8.96
C ILE A 71 5.89 -20.93 -7.91
N SER A 72 6.33 -22.11 -8.35
CA SER A 72 6.95 -23.11 -7.48
C SER A 72 8.19 -23.70 -8.13
N PRO A 73 9.30 -23.85 -7.37
CA PRO A 73 10.51 -24.49 -7.86
C PRO A 73 10.34 -25.99 -8.10
N GLU A 74 9.23 -26.62 -7.71
CA GLU A 74 8.96 -28.03 -8.04
C GLU A 74 8.43 -28.22 -9.46
N ALA A 75 7.65 -27.24 -9.93
CA ALA A 75 6.93 -27.28 -11.19
C ALA A 75 7.59 -26.43 -12.29
N ALA A 76 8.43 -25.46 -11.93
CA ALA A 76 9.02 -24.52 -12.88
C ALA A 76 10.41 -24.05 -12.45
N GLN A 77 11.17 -23.54 -13.43
CA GLN A 77 12.50 -22.96 -13.22
C GLN A 77 12.77 -21.83 -14.22
N PRO A 78 13.67 -20.88 -13.90
CA PRO A 78 14.10 -19.87 -14.86
C PRO A 78 14.71 -20.49 -16.13
N LEU A 79 14.44 -19.87 -17.27
CA LEU A 79 15.13 -20.11 -18.54
C LEU A 79 16.14 -19.01 -18.83
N ILE A 80 15.74 -17.75 -18.61
CA ILE A 80 16.54 -16.55 -18.86
C ILE A 80 16.39 -15.64 -17.64
N VAL A 81 17.51 -15.25 -17.06
CA VAL A 81 17.59 -14.28 -15.96
C VAL A 81 18.48 -13.14 -16.40
N GLY A 82 17.97 -11.91 -16.43
CA GLY A 82 18.73 -10.74 -16.86
C GLY A 82 19.85 -10.37 -15.89
N ASP A 83 20.74 -9.46 -16.30
CA ASP A 83 21.90 -9.03 -15.53
C ASP A 83 21.50 -8.31 -14.23
N LYS A 84 20.26 -7.78 -14.17
CA LYS A 84 19.67 -7.18 -12.95
C LYS A 84 18.87 -8.21 -12.12
N GLY A 85 18.81 -9.46 -12.55
CA GLY A 85 18.23 -10.57 -11.80
C GLY A 85 16.76 -10.85 -12.06
N HIS A 86 16.13 -10.23 -13.05
CA HIS A 86 14.73 -10.50 -13.39
C HIS A 86 14.59 -11.73 -14.29
N VAL A 87 13.56 -12.54 -14.05
CA VAL A 87 13.30 -13.74 -14.87
C VAL A 87 12.52 -13.35 -16.13
N LEU A 88 13.21 -13.31 -17.26
CA LEU A 88 12.68 -12.87 -18.57
C LEU A 88 11.92 -14.01 -19.29
N ALA A 89 12.26 -15.26 -18.96
CA ALA A 89 11.57 -16.45 -19.44
C ALA A 89 11.72 -17.61 -18.45
N ALA A 90 10.78 -18.55 -18.46
CA ALA A 90 10.76 -19.71 -17.56
C ALA A 90 10.36 -21.00 -18.27
N LEU A 91 10.83 -22.12 -17.73
CA LEU A 91 10.46 -23.48 -18.10
C LEU A 91 9.46 -24.05 -17.08
N SER A 92 8.59 -24.94 -17.55
CA SER A 92 7.57 -25.61 -16.74
C SER A 92 7.53 -27.11 -17.01
N ILE A 93 7.45 -27.87 -15.93
CA ILE A 93 7.11 -29.29 -15.89
C ILE A 93 5.79 -29.53 -15.12
N ALA A 94 4.97 -28.49 -15.00
CA ALA A 94 3.68 -28.57 -14.31
C ALA A 94 2.79 -29.66 -14.92
N ALA A 95 2.03 -30.33 -14.05
CA ALA A 95 1.19 -31.48 -14.42
C ALA A 95 1.94 -32.61 -15.15
N ASN A 96 3.26 -32.77 -14.91
CA ASN A 96 4.14 -33.70 -15.63
C ASN A 96 4.25 -33.44 -17.14
N GLY A 97 3.80 -32.27 -17.60
CA GLY A 97 3.92 -31.81 -18.98
C GLY A 97 5.26 -31.11 -19.24
N ARG A 98 5.33 -30.40 -20.36
CA ARG A 98 6.48 -29.56 -20.72
C ARG A 98 5.99 -28.24 -21.29
N GLY A 99 6.45 -27.13 -20.72
CA GLY A 99 6.10 -25.81 -21.18
C GLY A 99 7.25 -24.82 -21.07
N ALA A 100 7.19 -23.76 -21.85
CA ALA A 100 8.11 -22.62 -21.77
C ALA A 100 7.33 -21.32 -21.96
N GLY A 101 7.66 -20.29 -21.20
CA GLY A 101 7.03 -18.98 -21.27
C GLY A 101 8.07 -17.88 -21.46
N TYR A 102 7.90 -17.05 -22.48
CA TYR A 102 8.71 -15.88 -22.75
C TYR A 102 7.94 -14.60 -22.42
N GLY A 103 8.60 -13.69 -21.71
CA GLY A 103 8.08 -12.38 -21.37
C GLY A 103 8.03 -11.36 -22.52
N SER A 104 8.50 -11.76 -23.71
CA SER A 104 8.41 -10.98 -24.95
C SER A 104 7.94 -11.86 -26.11
N ASN A 105 7.55 -11.21 -27.21
CA ASN A 105 7.28 -11.90 -28.47
C ASN A 105 8.61 -12.21 -29.18
N VAL A 106 9.32 -13.21 -28.66
CA VAL A 106 10.63 -13.64 -29.17
C VAL A 106 10.59 -14.03 -30.65
N LEU A 107 9.45 -14.52 -31.15
CA LEU A 107 9.28 -14.86 -32.56
C LEU A 107 9.28 -13.61 -33.45
N ARG A 108 8.58 -12.56 -33.04
CA ARG A 108 8.64 -11.26 -33.73
C ARG A 108 10.06 -10.71 -33.74
N GLN A 109 10.76 -10.80 -32.61
CA GLN A 109 12.16 -10.33 -32.52
C GLN A 109 13.06 -11.05 -33.52
N PHE A 110 12.98 -12.39 -33.62
CA PHE A 110 13.74 -13.13 -34.63
C PHE A 110 13.39 -12.72 -36.06
N GLY A 111 12.09 -12.56 -36.37
CA GLY A 111 11.63 -12.11 -37.70
C GLY A 111 12.17 -10.72 -38.07
N ASP A 112 12.30 -9.85 -37.07
CA ASP A 112 12.87 -8.50 -37.20
C ASP A 112 14.42 -8.49 -37.11
N SER A 113 15.07 -9.67 -37.17
CA SER A 113 16.52 -9.86 -37.06
C SER A 113 17.15 -9.43 -35.73
N ALA A 114 16.35 -9.35 -34.66
CA ALA A 114 16.80 -9.14 -33.28
C ALA A 114 16.89 -10.46 -32.51
N ASN A 115 17.72 -10.52 -31.45
CA ASN A 115 17.92 -11.70 -30.59
C ASN A 115 18.35 -13.01 -31.29
N LEU A 116 18.86 -12.97 -32.52
CA LEU A 116 19.26 -14.18 -33.25
C LEU A 116 20.35 -15.00 -32.53
N ALA A 117 21.14 -14.39 -31.64
CA ALA A 117 22.07 -15.08 -30.76
C ALA A 117 21.39 -16.13 -29.84
N HIS A 118 20.11 -15.93 -29.50
CA HIS A 118 19.30 -16.86 -28.70
C HIS A 118 18.66 -17.98 -29.53
N ALA A 119 18.61 -17.87 -30.86
CA ALA A 119 17.97 -18.86 -31.72
C ALA A 119 18.47 -20.31 -31.53
N PRO A 120 19.79 -20.58 -31.31
CA PRO A 120 20.26 -21.93 -30.99
C PRO A 120 19.67 -22.50 -29.71
N VAL A 121 19.57 -21.70 -28.65
CA VAL A 121 18.95 -22.11 -27.37
C VAL A 121 17.45 -22.32 -27.56
N PHE A 122 16.78 -21.41 -28.28
CA PHE A 122 15.37 -21.55 -28.63
C PHE A 122 15.07 -22.88 -29.36
N ARG A 123 15.91 -23.29 -30.31
CA ARG A 123 15.77 -24.60 -30.98
C ARG A 123 15.88 -25.77 -29.99
N ARG A 124 16.81 -25.71 -29.03
CA ARG A 124 16.95 -26.74 -27.98
C ARG A 124 15.76 -26.74 -27.02
N VAL A 125 15.18 -25.58 -26.72
CA VAL A 125 13.92 -25.49 -25.97
C VAL A 125 12.80 -26.20 -26.71
N LEU A 126 12.65 -25.98 -28.02
CA LEU A 126 11.66 -26.69 -28.84
C LEU A 126 11.93 -28.20 -28.88
N SER A 127 13.19 -28.64 -29.02
CA SER A 127 13.56 -30.05 -28.97
C SER A 127 13.14 -30.69 -27.66
N TRP A 128 13.40 -30.02 -26.54
CA TRP A 128 12.98 -30.49 -25.23
C TRP A 128 11.45 -30.52 -25.09
N LEU A 129 10.75 -29.47 -25.51
CA LEU A 129 9.29 -29.43 -25.48
C LEU A 129 8.69 -30.62 -26.26
N VAL A 130 9.13 -30.84 -27.49
CA VAL A 130 8.54 -31.84 -28.39
C VAL A 130 8.98 -33.27 -28.04
N THR A 131 10.24 -33.48 -27.66
CA THR A 131 10.82 -34.83 -27.53
C THR A 131 11.15 -35.24 -26.09
N GLY A 132 11.11 -34.30 -25.14
CA GLY A 132 11.58 -34.49 -23.77
C GLY A 132 13.10 -34.34 -23.61
N ASP A 133 13.84 -34.08 -24.69
CA ASP A 133 15.30 -34.04 -24.72
C ASP A 133 15.80 -32.85 -25.54
N ALA A 134 16.59 -31.98 -24.91
CA ALA A 134 17.14 -30.78 -25.54
C ALA A 134 18.17 -31.09 -26.63
N THR A 135 18.77 -32.28 -26.62
CA THR A 135 19.85 -32.67 -27.53
C THR A 135 19.36 -33.35 -28.80
N LYS A 136 18.09 -33.79 -28.82
CA LYS A 136 17.50 -34.43 -30.00
C LYS A 136 17.23 -33.42 -31.10
N GLN A 137 17.36 -33.88 -32.34
CA GLN A 137 16.99 -33.07 -33.50
C GLN A 137 15.47 -32.86 -33.56
N LEU A 138 15.08 -31.64 -33.93
CA LEU A 138 13.71 -31.34 -34.31
C LEU A 138 13.34 -32.09 -35.60
N PRO A 139 12.06 -32.42 -35.79
CA PRO A 139 11.60 -32.90 -37.09
C PRO A 139 11.86 -31.84 -38.18
N ALA A 140 12.03 -32.30 -39.43
CA ALA A 140 12.29 -31.41 -40.57
C ALA A 140 11.23 -30.31 -40.74
N SER A 141 9.99 -30.59 -40.35
CA SER A 141 8.94 -29.59 -40.16
C SER A 141 8.16 -29.89 -38.88
N LEU A 142 7.84 -28.84 -38.12
CA LEU A 142 7.13 -28.94 -36.85
C LEU A 142 5.66 -28.53 -37.01
N ASP A 143 4.75 -29.50 -36.85
CA ASP A 143 3.31 -29.23 -36.81
C ASP A 143 2.94 -28.55 -35.49
N LEU A 144 2.38 -27.34 -35.54
CA LEU A 144 1.93 -26.61 -34.36
C LEU A 144 0.51 -26.08 -34.52
N SER A 145 -0.21 -26.00 -33.41
CA SER A 145 -1.44 -25.21 -33.31
C SER A 145 -1.11 -23.87 -32.63
N TYR A 146 -1.74 -22.78 -33.04
CA TYR A 146 -1.53 -21.47 -32.40
C TYR A 146 -2.81 -20.70 -32.14
N SER A 147 -2.78 -19.84 -31.12
CA SER A 147 -3.87 -18.92 -30.77
C SER A 147 -3.32 -17.65 -30.09
N GLY A 148 -3.97 -16.51 -30.31
CA GLY A 148 -3.61 -15.25 -29.66
C GLY A 148 -2.26 -14.64 -30.05
N ILE A 149 -1.78 -14.94 -31.25
CA ILE A 149 -0.56 -14.38 -31.85
C ILE A 149 -0.73 -14.24 -33.36
N ASP A 150 -0.13 -13.18 -33.93
CA ASP A 150 -0.10 -12.94 -35.38
C ASP A 150 0.70 -14.03 -36.12
N ILE A 151 0.07 -14.62 -37.14
CA ILE A 151 0.66 -15.65 -38.00
C ILE A 151 1.91 -15.18 -38.74
N ALA A 152 1.98 -13.89 -39.10
CA ALA A 152 3.17 -13.33 -39.75
C ALA A 152 4.38 -13.45 -38.82
N ALA A 153 4.23 -13.11 -37.53
CA ALA A 153 5.28 -13.26 -36.52
C ALA A 153 5.65 -14.73 -36.27
N VAL A 154 4.66 -15.64 -36.29
CA VAL A 154 4.92 -17.08 -36.14
C VAL A 154 5.79 -17.58 -37.29
N THR A 155 5.34 -17.38 -38.53
CA THR A 155 6.02 -17.91 -39.74
C THR A 155 7.42 -17.31 -39.95
N SER A 156 7.57 -15.98 -39.87
CA SER A 156 8.86 -15.33 -40.03
C SER A 156 9.81 -15.65 -38.88
N GLY A 157 9.31 -15.65 -37.64
CA GLY A 157 10.10 -15.88 -36.44
C GLY A 157 10.68 -17.29 -36.36
N PHE A 158 9.86 -18.32 -36.61
CA PHE A 158 10.36 -19.69 -36.65
C PHE A 158 11.36 -19.90 -37.81
N LYS A 159 11.09 -19.32 -38.99
CA LYS A 159 12.02 -19.41 -40.12
C LYS A 159 13.37 -18.76 -39.80
N ALA A 160 13.36 -17.56 -39.21
CA ALA A 160 14.56 -16.87 -38.76
C ALA A 160 15.31 -17.64 -37.65
N ALA A 161 14.57 -18.34 -36.79
CA ALA A 161 15.14 -19.26 -35.81
C ALA A 161 15.65 -20.59 -36.42
N GLY A 162 15.53 -20.80 -37.73
CA GLY A 162 15.99 -22.00 -38.42
C GLY A 162 15.09 -23.23 -38.19
N VAL A 163 13.79 -23.03 -38.00
CA VAL A 163 12.80 -24.10 -37.82
C VAL A 163 11.68 -23.93 -38.83
N ASP A 164 11.44 -24.94 -39.65
CA ASP A 164 10.27 -24.97 -40.53
C ASP A 164 9.05 -25.48 -39.74
N VAL A 165 7.91 -24.80 -39.92
CA VAL A 165 6.67 -25.09 -39.16
C VAL A 165 5.46 -25.21 -40.10
N VAL A 166 4.53 -26.08 -39.72
CA VAL A 166 3.16 -26.10 -40.25
C VAL A 166 2.23 -25.59 -39.16
N ALA A 167 1.78 -24.33 -39.28
CA ALA A 167 1.01 -23.65 -38.26
C ALA A 167 -0.50 -23.67 -38.57
N THR A 168 -1.28 -24.27 -37.68
CA THR A 168 -2.75 -24.32 -37.77
C THR A 168 -3.38 -23.41 -36.73
N ALA A 169 -4.17 -22.42 -37.18
CA ALA A 169 -4.90 -21.54 -36.27
C ALA A 169 -5.96 -22.34 -35.50
N CYS A 170 -6.18 -21.99 -34.24
CA CYS A 170 -7.27 -22.54 -33.45
C CYS A 170 -7.81 -21.50 -32.45
N ASP A 171 -9.05 -21.69 -32.01
CA ASP A 171 -9.67 -20.84 -30.99
C ASP A 171 -9.54 -21.50 -29.62
N PHE A 172 -8.52 -21.09 -28.86
CA PHE A 172 -8.30 -21.63 -27.53
C PHE A 172 -9.23 -21.02 -26.47
N SER A 173 -10.11 -20.08 -26.83
CA SER A 173 -11.00 -19.43 -25.87
C SER A 173 -12.29 -20.22 -25.61
N ALA A 174 -12.85 -20.90 -26.62
CA ALA A 174 -14.20 -21.49 -26.53
C ALA A 174 -14.27 -23.03 -26.67
N ALA A 175 -13.25 -23.73 -27.19
CA ALA A 175 -13.26 -25.20 -27.32
C ALA A 175 -11.84 -25.84 -27.34
N ASN A 176 -11.74 -27.10 -26.89
CA ASN A 176 -10.50 -27.90 -26.83
C ASN A 176 -10.05 -28.47 -28.21
N ASN A 177 -10.34 -27.80 -29.33
CA ASN A 177 -9.87 -28.30 -30.64
C ASN A 177 -8.38 -28.00 -30.89
N CYS A 178 -7.81 -27.02 -30.18
CA CYS A 178 -6.39 -26.75 -30.12
C CYS A 178 -5.63 -27.93 -29.49
N GLY A 179 -4.67 -28.51 -30.23
CA GLY A 179 -3.79 -29.57 -29.71
C GLY A 179 -4.12 -31.01 -30.17
N THR A 180 -5.18 -31.19 -30.97
CA THR A 180 -5.47 -32.49 -31.62
C THR A 180 -4.60 -32.60 -32.87
N GLY A 181 -3.63 -33.53 -32.88
CA GLY A 181 -2.74 -33.79 -34.03
C GLY A 181 -1.49 -32.90 -34.17
N SER A 182 -1.43 -31.72 -33.53
CA SER A 182 -0.20 -30.90 -33.51
C SER A 182 0.84 -31.43 -32.54
N ARG A 183 2.12 -31.07 -32.69
CA ARG A 183 3.21 -31.45 -31.77
C ARG A 183 3.49 -30.40 -30.69
N LEU A 184 3.05 -29.16 -30.91
CA LEU A 184 3.22 -28.02 -30.01
C LEU A 184 1.97 -27.14 -30.05
N LEU A 185 1.56 -26.61 -28.89
CA LEU A 185 0.60 -25.52 -28.81
C LEU A 185 1.34 -24.21 -28.51
N LEU A 186 1.16 -23.20 -29.36
CA LEU A 186 1.69 -21.85 -29.19
C LEU A 186 0.57 -20.89 -28.76
N LEU A 187 0.73 -20.23 -27.62
CA LEU A 187 -0.23 -19.26 -27.10
C LEU A 187 0.43 -17.88 -26.97
N GLY A 188 -0.24 -16.85 -27.48
CA GLY A 188 0.10 -15.46 -27.21
C GLY A 188 -0.85 -14.78 -26.23
N SER A 189 -0.59 -13.51 -25.92
CA SER A 189 -1.39 -12.74 -24.96
C SER A 189 -2.76 -12.29 -25.51
N ASP A 190 -2.98 -12.41 -26.82
CA ASP A 190 -4.23 -12.00 -27.46
C ASP A 190 -5.28 -13.12 -27.49
N VAL A 191 -5.03 -14.23 -26.78
CA VAL A 191 -6.08 -15.22 -26.49
C VAL A 191 -7.20 -14.52 -25.72
N LYS A 192 -8.45 -14.72 -26.13
CA LYS A 192 -9.60 -14.16 -25.42
C LYS A 192 -9.71 -14.77 -24.02
N ALA A 193 -9.82 -13.91 -23.01
CA ALA A 193 -9.91 -14.32 -21.62
C ALA A 193 -11.16 -15.17 -21.36
N ASP A 194 -10.97 -16.32 -20.71
CA ASP A 194 -12.02 -17.23 -20.28
C ASP A 194 -11.64 -17.85 -18.92
N PRO A 195 -12.57 -18.01 -17.95
CA PRO A 195 -12.25 -18.51 -16.61
C PRO A 195 -11.62 -19.91 -16.57
N ALA A 196 -11.93 -20.78 -17.54
CA ALA A 196 -11.44 -22.15 -17.61
C ALA A 196 -10.10 -22.29 -18.35
N LEU A 197 -9.47 -21.21 -18.82
CA LEU A 197 -8.19 -21.25 -19.54
C LEU A 197 -7.10 -21.97 -18.75
N GLY A 198 -6.91 -21.62 -17.47
CA GLY A 198 -5.84 -22.22 -16.67
C GLY A 198 -6.00 -23.72 -16.47
N SER A 199 -7.22 -24.19 -16.19
CA SER A 199 -7.51 -25.62 -16.10
C SER A 199 -7.31 -26.35 -17.43
N ARG A 200 -7.66 -25.72 -18.56
CA ARG A 200 -7.46 -26.30 -19.90
C ARG A 200 -5.98 -26.44 -20.25
N VAL A 201 -5.17 -25.43 -19.96
CA VAL A 201 -3.71 -25.50 -20.15
C VAL A 201 -3.11 -26.61 -19.28
N ALA A 202 -3.51 -26.70 -18.01
CA ALA A 202 -3.04 -27.75 -17.12
C ALA A 202 -3.44 -29.16 -17.62
N GLN A 203 -4.65 -29.33 -18.16
CA GLN A 203 -5.10 -30.60 -18.75
C GLN A 203 -4.31 -31.00 -19.99
N LEU A 204 -3.97 -30.04 -20.87
CA LEU A 204 -3.13 -30.29 -22.04
C LEU A 204 -1.70 -30.70 -21.64
N LEU A 205 -1.12 -30.00 -20.66
CA LEU A 205 0.18 -30.38 -20.11
C LEU A 205 0.13 -31.80 -19.52
N ALA A 206 -0.93 -32.12 -18.76
CA ALA A 206 -1.15 -33.45 -18.20
C ALA A 206 -1.30 -34.55 -19.26
N SER A 207 -1.86 -34.23 -20.43
CA SER A 207 -1.95 -35.16 -21.56
C SER A 207 -0.64 -35.28 -22.34
N GLY A 208 0.46 -34.67 -21.86
CA GLY A 208 1.77 -34.68 -22.51
C GLY A 208 1.90 -33.71 -23.69
N ARG A 209 0.91 -32.83 -23.93
CA ARG A 209 0.95 -31.84 -25.00
C ARG A 209 1.83 -30.66 -24.56
N PRO A 210 2.92 -30.34 -25.30
CA PRO A 210 3.77 -29.22 -24.94
C PRO A 210 3.12 -27.87 -25.24
N VAL A 211 3.38 -26.87 -24.38
CA VAL A 211 2.84 -25.51 -24.51
C VAL A 211 3.98 -24.48 -24.52
N LEU A 212 4.05 -23.67 -25.57
CA LEU A 212 4.91 -22.48 -25.63
C LEU A 212 4.04 -21.24 -25.49
N TYR A 213 4.32 -20.43 -24.47
CA TYR A 213 3.73 -19.11 -24.29
C TYR A 213 4.73 -18.03 -24.70
N VAL A 214 4.27 -17.04 -25.45
CA VAL A 214 5.04 -15.84 -25.79
C VAL A 214 4.19 -14.61 -25.49
N HIS A 215 4.71 -13.66 -24.73
CA HIS A 215 3.96 -12.47 -24.40
C HIS A 215 3.85 -11.56 -25.63
N THR A 216 2.64 -11.31 -26.12
CA THR A 216 2.41 -10.46 -27.31
C THR A 216 2.03 -9.02 -26.99
N LYS A 217 1.81 -8.71 -25.71
CA LYS A 217 1.56 -7.35 -25.22
C LYS A 217 2.86 -6.70 -24.76
N GLY A 218 2.86 -5.36 -24.64
CA GLY A 218 3.99 -4.62 -24.09
C GLY A 218 4.08 -4.73 -22.57
N TRP A 219 4.66 -3.72 -21.93
CA TRP A 219 4.79 -3.68 -20.47
C TRP A 219 3.46 -3.47 -19.71
N ASP A 220 2.44 -2.89 -20.37
CA ASP A 220 1.19 -2.40 -19.80
C ASP A 220 0.00 -3.36 -19.93
N GLY A 221 0.20 -4.57 -20.48
CA GLY A 221 -0.86 -5.53 -20.80
C GLY A 221 -1.50 -6.31 -19.64
N TRP A 222 -1.38 -5.86 -18.38
CA TRP A 222 -1.72 -6.64 -17.17
C TRP A 222 -3.01 -6.19 -16.49
N GLY A 223 -4.17 -6.55 -17.05
CA GLY A 223 -5.39 -6.68 -16.24
C GLY A 223 -5.34 -8.00 -15.45
N THR A 224 -5.73 -8.02 -14.17
CA THR A 224 -5.74 -9.26 -13.34
C THR A 224 -6.58 -10.39 -13.94
N ASP A 225 -7.54 -10.07 -14.81
CA ASP A 225 -8.40 -11.02 -15.50
C ASP A 225 -7.95 -11.39 -16.93
N ASP A 226 -6.79 -10.92 -17.38
CA ASP A 226 -6.21 -11.22 -18.69
C ASP A 226 -5.95 -12.73 -18.87
N ALA A 227 -6.07 -13.20 -20.12
CA ALA A 227 -5.80 -14.59 -20.49
C ALA A 227 -4.38 -15.04 -20.10
N SER A 228 -3.39 -14.15 -20.17
CA SER A 228 -1.99 -14.40 -19.85
C SER A 228 -1.80 -14.92 -18.42
N HIS A 229 -2.48 -14.33 -17.43
CA HIS A 229 -2.45 -14.82 -16.05
C HIS A 229 -2.95 -16.26 -15.95
N LYS A 230 -4.07 -16.54 -16.63
CA LYS A 230 -4.73 -17.85 -16.58
C LYS A 230 -3.89 -18.91 -17.29
N ILE A 231 -3.34 -18.58 -18.45
CA ILE A 231 -2.44 -19.45 -19.22
C ILE A 231 -1.21 -19.79 -18.40
N LEU A 232 -0.48 -18.77 -17.91
CA LEU A 232 0.72 -18.96 -17.10
C LEU A 232 0.41 -19.76 -15.83
N ALA A 233 -0.71 -19.47 -15.14
CA ALA A 233 -1.11 -20.23 -13.96
C ALA A 233 -1.34 -21.71 -14.25
N GLY A 234 -1.93 -22.05 -15.40
CA GLY A 234 -2.06 -23.44 -15.86
C GLY A 234 -0.72 -24.12 -16.15
N MET A 235 0.30 -23.33 -16.48
CA MET A 235 1.69 -23.77 -16.64
C MET A 235 2.48 -23.76 -15.31
N GLY A 236 1.88 -23.46 -14.16
CA GLY A 236 2.65 -23.29 -12.91
C GLY A 236 3.60 -22.10 -12.92
N LEU A 237 3.35 -21.12 -13.79
CA LEU A 237 4.06 -19.87 -13.95
C LEU A 237 3.15 -18.70 -13.55
N MET A 238 3.74 -17.55 -13.31
CA MET A 238 3.00 -16.31 -13.06
C MET A 238 3.70 -15.15 -13.76
N PRO A 239 2.99 -14.07 -14.04
CA PRO A 239 3.64 -12.88 -14.56
C PRO A 239 4.46 -12.11 -13.52
N GLY A 240 5.30 -11.24 -14.02
CA GLY A 240 5.92 -10.18 -13.23
C GLY A 240 4.90 -9.13 -12.73
N PRO A 241 5.36 -8.22 -11.86
CA PRO A 241 4.54 -7.12 -11.35
C PRO A 241 4.17 -6.12 -12.46
N TYR A 242 3.30 -5.17 -12.09
CA TYR A 242 3.00 -4.00 -12.91
C TYR A 242 4.27 -3.28 -13.36
N GLY A 243 4.27 -2.77 -14.60
CA GLY A 243 5.42 -2.12 -15.22
C GLY A 243 6.34 -3.07 -15.97
N GLY A 244 6.28 -4.38 -15.69
CA GLY A 244 7.10 -5.39 -16.35
C GLY A 244 8.57 -4.98 -16.44
N ASN A 245 9.15 -5.07 -17.63
CA ASN A 245 10.54 -4.70 -17.87
C ASN A 245 10.74 -3.22 -18.24
N PHE A 246 9.73 -2.37 -18.11
CA PHE A 246 9.78 -0.98 -18.59
C PHE A 246 10.85 -0.14 -17.88
N PHE A 247 10.90 -0.24 -16.55
CA PHE A 247 11.81 0.55 -15.72
C PHE A 247 13.22 -0.05 -15.67
N ASP A 248 13.28 -1.37 -15.60
CA ASP A 248 14.56 -2.06 -15.43
C ASP A 248 15.27 -2.31 -16.75
N ASP A 249 14.57 -2.43 -17.89
CA ASP A 249 15.16 -2.79 -19.20
C ASP A 249 16.20 -3.93 -19.06
N ASP A 250 15.86 -4.91 -18.23
CA ASP A 250 16.75 -6.00 -17.90
C ASP A 250 16.91 -6.93 -19.10
N ALA A 251 18.13 -7.40 -19.28
CA ALA A 251 18.57 -8.17 -20.43
C ALA A 251 19.76 -9.04 -20.04
N VAL A 252 20.07 -10.04 -20.86
CA VAL A 252 21.35 -10.74 -20.79
C VAL A 252 22.25 -10.16 -21.87
N LYS A 253 23.27 -9.38 -21.47
CA LYS A 253 24.20 -8.78 -22.41
C LYS A 253 25.17 -9.79 -22.99
N ALA A 254 25.67 -9.49 -24.19
CA ALA A 254 26.69 -10.28 -24.86
C ALA A 254 27.92 -10.47 -23.96
N GLY A 255 28.53 -11.67 -24.02
CA GLY A 255 29.76 -11.99 -23.28
C GLY A 255 29.56 -12.52 -21.87
N ARG A 256 28.32 -12.72 -21.38
CA ARG A 256 28.08 -13.42 -20.12
C ARG A 256 28.69 -14.83 -20.15
N THR A 257 29.49 -15.16 -19.14
CA THR A 257 30.15 -16.47 -19.04
C THR A 257 29.15 -17.57 -18.70
N VAL A 258 29.47 -18.82 -19.08
CA VAL A 258 28.66 -20.00 -18.72
C VAL A 258 28.45 -20.10 -17.21
N ALA A 259 29.51 -19.89 -16.42
CA ALA A 259 29.42 -19.94 -14.96
C ALA A 259 28.51 -18.85 -14.37
N ALA A 260 28.54 -17.63 -14.92
CA ALA A 260 27.64 -16.56 -14.49
C ALA A 260 26.18 -16.86 -14.86
N ASN A 261 25.96 -17.44 -16.05
CA ASN A 261 24.63 -17.85 -16.49
C ASN A 261 24.07 -19.00 -15.61
N ASP A 262 24.87 -20.03 -15.34
CA ASP A 262 24.49 -21.14 -14.45
C ASP A 262 24.13 -20.65 -13.04
N ALA A 263 24.90 -19.69 -12.52
CA ALA A 263 24.61 -19.08 -11.22
C ALA A 263 23.28 -18.31 -11.22
N ALA A 264 23.00 -17.54 -12.28
CA ALA A 264 21.77 -16.77 -12.41
C ALA A 264 20.51 -17.66 -12.55
N LEU A 265 20.62 -18.80 -13.23
CA LEU A 265 19.52 -19.74 -13.41
C LEU A 265 19.26 -20.62 -12.17
N ASN A 266 20.24 -20.74 -11.27
CA ASN A 266 20.09 -21.52 -10.05
C ASN A 266 19.28 -20.76 -8.97
N GLN A 267 17.97 -20.98 -8.98
CA GLN A 267 17.03 -20.43 -7.99
C GLN A 267 17.25 -20.91 -6.54
N PHE A 268 18.21 -21.82 -6.30
CA PHE A 268 18.51 -22.35 -4.97
C PHE A 268 19.74 -21.70 -4.29
N THR A 269 20.51 -20.89 -5.02
CA THR A 269 21.77 -20.29 -4.53
C THR A 269 21.59 -19.52 -3.22
N ASP A 270 20.55 -18.70 -3.14
CA ASP A 270 20.31 -17.84 -1.97
C ASP A 270 19.45 -18.51 -0.89
N VAL A 271 18.71 -19.58 -1.22
CA VAL A 271 17.82 -20.25 -0.26
C VAL A 271 18.42 -21.46 0.44
N LEU A 272 19.25 -22.25 -0.22
CA LEU A 272 19.88 -23.41 0.42
C LEU A 272 20.71 -23.03 1.66
N PRO A 273 21.44 -21.91 1.67
CA PRO A 273 22.09 -21.43 2.89
C PRO A 273 21.10 -21.19 4.03
N LEU A 274 19.98 -20.51 3.79
CA LEU A 274 18.96 -20.28 4.81
C LEU A 274 18.34 -21.60 5.31
N LEU A 275 17.96 -22.51 4.41
CA LEU A 275 17.39 -23.82 4.78
C LEU A 275 18.36 -24.65 5.63
N ARG A 276 19.66 -24.61 5.29
CA ARG A 276 20.71 -25.25 6.07
C ARG A 276 20.80 -24.66 7.48
N ARG A 277 20.78 -23.33 7.62
CA ARG A 277 20.76 -22.67 8.94
C ARG A 277 19.55 -23.08 9.77
N MET A 278 18.37 -23.15 9.15
CA MET A 278 17.15 -23.63 9.81
C MET A 278 17.27 -25.08 10.27
N ALA A 279 17.91 -25.94 9.47
CA ALA A 279 18.07 -27.37 9.74
C ALA A 279 19.13 -27.68 10.81
N GLU A 280 20.24 -26.94 10.80
CA GLU A 280 21.41 -27.13 11.66
C GLU A 280 21.38 -26.20 12.89
N SER A 281 20.45 -25.23 12.95
CA SER A 281 20.41 -24.15 13.94
C SER A 281 21.69 -23.29 13.97
N ASP A 282 22.37 -23.15 12.83
CA ASP A 282 23.60 -22.37 12.67
C ASP A 282 23.31 -20.90 12.28
N TRP A 283 22.77 -20.13 13.21
CA TRP A 283 22.43 -18.72 13.00
C TRP A 283 23.61 -17.81 13.30
N ARG A 284 23.90 -16.86 12.41
CA ARG A 284 24.98 -15.89 12.64
C ARG A 284 24.63 -14.96 13.79
N ALA A 285 25.43 -15.03 14.86
CA ALA A 285 25.29 -14.14 16.01
C ALA A 285 26.00 -12.77 15.84
N SER A 286 26.94 -12.67 14.90
CA SER A 286 27.92 -11.57 14.78
C SER A 286 27.62 -10.55 13.67
N TYR A 287 26.36 -10.14 13.51
CA TYR A 287 26.03 -9.03 12.61
C TYR A 287 26.49 -7.68 13.18
N ASP A 288 26.99 -6.80 12.30
CA ASP A 288 27.29 -5.43 12.67
C ASP A 288 26.02 -4.57 12.60
N TRP A 289 25.31 -4.51 13.72
CA TRP A 289 24.08 -3.73 13.85
C TRP A 289 24.30 -2.22 13.82
N SER A 290 25.55 -1.72 13.86
CA SER A 290 25.84 -0.28 13.78
C SER A 290 25.45 0.33 12.43
N ALA A 291 25.26 -0.51 11.40
CA ALA A 291 24.77 -0.12 10.09
C ALA A 291 23.25 0.11 10.02
N CYS A 292 22.49 -0.22 11.06
CA CYS A 292 21.05 0.07 11.12
C CYS A 292 20.78 1.56 11.34
N ARG A 293 19.69 2.07 10.76
CA ARG A 293 19.18 3.43 10.95
C ARG A 293 17.68 3.36 11.13
N ASP A 294 17.16 3.98 12.18
CA ASP A 294 15.74 3.92 12.57
C ASP A 294 15.21 2.47 12.58
N ASN A 295 14.08 2.21 11.92
CA ASN A 295 13.53 0.88 11.76
C ASN A 295 14.01 0.19 10.45
N ASP A 296 15.27 0.40 10.04
CA ASP A 296 15.88 -0.25 8.87
C ASP A 296 17.28 -0.80 9.18
N CYS A 297 17.51 -2.06 8.79
CA CYS A 297 18.80 -2.76 8.88
C CYS A 297 19.26 -3.34 7.53
N SER A 298 18.71 -2.86 6.41
CA SER A 298 19.05 -3.32 5.05
C SER A 298 20.54 -3.21 4.72
N LYS A 299 21.26 -2.28 5.34
CA LYS A 299 22.70 -2.03 5.15
C LYS A 299 23.61 -2.93 5.99
N VAL A 300 23.07 -3.78 6.86
CA VAL A 300 23.87 -4.73 7.65
C VAL A 300 24.45 -5.80 6.73
N VAL A 301 25.78 -5.86 6.67
CA VAL A 301 26.51 -6.77 5.78
C VAL A 301 26.16 -8.23 6.09
N GLY A 302 25.73 -8.96 5.06
CA GLY A 302 25.34 -10.37 5.12
C GLY A 302 23.88 -10.60 5.50
N LEU A 303 23.24 -9.72 6.29
CA LEU A 303 21.87 -9.94 6.78
C LEU A 303 20.86 -10.05 5.64
N ALA A 304 20.96 -9.16 4.65
CA ALA A 304 20.08 -9.15 3.50
C ALA A 304 20.17 -10.47 2.71
N LYS A 305 21.39 -10.88 2.34
CA LYS A 305 21.64 -12.08 1.53
C LYS A 305 21.34 -13.38 2.30
N GLU A 306 21.71 -13.44 3.58
CA GLU A 306 21.63 -14.67 4.37
C GLU A 306 20.22 -14.95 4.91
N VAL A 307 19.42 -13.92 5.15
CA VAL A 307 18.12 -14.05 5.85
C VAL A 307 17.00 -13.28 5.15
N LEU A 308 17.12 -11.96 4.94
CA LEU A 308 15.97 -11.12 4.58
C LEU A 308 15.46 -11.41 3.15
N ALA A 309 16.35 -11.44 2.17
CA ALA A 309 16.02 -11.69 0.77
C ALA A 309 15.42 -13.09 0.54
N PRO A 310 16.04 -14.20 1.01
CA PRO A 310 15.43 -15.52 0.86
C PRO A 310 14.10 -15.67 1.62
N SER A 311 13.95 -15.05 2.80
CA SER A 311 12.67 -15.05 3.53
C SER A 311 11.57 -14.30 2.78
N GLU A 312 11.89 -13.14 2.22
CA GLU A 312 10.96 -12.34 1.42
C GLU A 312 10.57 -13.07 0.13
N MET A 313 11.51 -13.79 -0.50
CA MET A 313 11.22 -14.61 -1.67
C MET A 313 10.18 -15.69 -1.35
N PHE A 314 10.38 -16.45 -0.25
CA PHE A 314 9.41 -17.45 0.17
C PHE A 314 8.06 -16.84 0.55
N ARG A 315 8.05 -15.69 1.23
CA ARG A 315 6.83 -14.95 1.55
C ARG A 315 6.03 -14.60 0.31
N LYS A 316 6.68 -14.08 -0.73
CA LYS A 316 6.04 -13.75 -2.01
C LYS A 316 5.44 -14.98 -2.67
N GLN A 317 6.17 -16.10 -2.74
CA GLN A 317 5.68 -17.36 -3.31
C GLN A 317 4.45 -17.91 -2.55
N ILE A 318 4.48 -17.90 -1.21
CA ILE A 318 3.34 -18.32 -0.39
C ILE A 318 2.15 -17.36 -0.58
N ASN A 319 2.41 -16.05 -0.65
CA ASN A 319 1.37 -15.04 -0.81
C ASN A 319 0.68 -15.08 -2.18
N THR A 320 1.31 -15.62 -3.23
CA THR A 320 0.61 -15.91 -4.50
C THR A 320 -0.64 -16.76 -4.27
N PHE A 321 -0.59 -17.74 -3.37
CA PHE A 321 -1.74 -18.59 -3.03
C PHE A 321 -2.72 -17.89 -2.10
N ASN A 322 -2.23 -17.16 -1.09
CA ASN A 322 -3.09 -16.39 -0.19
C ASN A 322 -3.92 -15.34 -0.96
N LEU A 323 -3.29 -14.54 -1.83
CA LEU A 323 -3.96 -13.52 -2.64
C LEU A 323 -5.03 -14.13 -3.56
N ALA A 324 -4.73 -15.31 -4.13
CA ALA A 324 -5.65 -16.02 -5.01
C ALA A 324 -6.79 -16.75 -4.26
N GLY A 325 -6.83 -16.71 -2.93
CA GLY A 325 -7.81 -17.47 -2.15
C GLY A 325 -7.65 -18.98 -2.29
N ARG A 326 -6.43 -19.48 -2.51
CA ARG A 326 -6.14 -20.90 -2.77
C ARG A 326 -5.38 -21.55 -1.63
N ASN A 327 -5.85 -22.73 -1.22
CA ASN A 327 -5.17 -23.52 -0.21
C ASN A 327 -3.90 -24.17 -0.78
N ILE A 328 -2.73 -23.75 -0.28
CA ILE A 328 -1.42 -24.25 -0.75
C ILE A 328 -1.25 -25.77 -0.52
N PHE A 329 -1.89 -26.34 0.50
CA PHE A 329 -1.83 -27.77 0.81
C PHE A 329 -2.66 -28.64 -0.16
N GLU A 330 -3.44 -28.01 -1.03
CA GLU A 330 -4.21 -28.68 -2.09
C GLU A 330 -3.62 -28.45 -3.48
N GLN A 331 -2.54 -27.68 -3.60
CA GLN A 331 -1.91 -27.37 -4.88
C GLN A 331 -0.81 -28.38 -5.23
N PRO A 332 -0.79 -28.96 -6.44
CA PRO A 332 0.29 -29.85 -6.83
C PRO A 332 1.65 -29.14 -6.81
N ALA A 333 2.73 -29.90 -6.58
CA ALA A 333 4.11 -29.41 -6.67
C ALA A 333 4.38 -28.18 -5.76
N THR A 334 4.00 -28.25 -4.49
CA THR A 334 4.23 -27.19 -3.49
C THR A 334 4.78 -27.71 -2.16
N ASN A 335 5.33 -28.93 -2.15
CA ASN A 335 5.88 -29.54 -0.94
C ASN A 335 6.95 -28.69 -0.24
N LEU A 336 7.84 -28.01 -0.97
CA LEU A 336 8.83 -27.13 -0.35
C LEU A 336 8.16 -25.98 0.41
N GLN A 337 7.20 -25.30 -0.21
CA GLN A 337 6.47 -24.21 0.44
C GLN A 337 5.63 -24.71 1.61
N ARG A 338 4.99 -25.88 1.49
CA ARG A 338 4.24 -26.51 2.59
C ARG A 338 5.17 -26.83 3.77
N LEU A 339 6.36 -27.38 3.52
CA LEU A 339 7.35 -27.64 4.57
C LEU A 339 7.78 -26.34 5.27
N LEU A 340 7.97 -25.25 4.52
CA LEU A 340 8.32 -23.94 5.07
C LEU A 340 7.19 -23.36 5.95
N VAL A 341 5.95 -23.45 5.50
CA VAL A 341 4.77 -23.03 6.28
C VAL A 341 4.67 -23.85 7.56
N LEU A 342 4.81 -25.18 7.48
CA LEU A 342 4.77 -26.07 8.64
C LEU A 342 5.91 -25.79 9.61
N TRP A 343 7.11 -25.49 9.11
CA TRP A 343 8.23 -25.04 9.94
C TRP A 343 7.89 -23.74 10.68
N GLY A 344 7.27 -22.78 9.98
CA GLY A 344 6.78 -21.54 10.56
C GLY A 344 5.78 -21.80 11.69
N ASP A 345 4.77 -22.65 11.44
CA ASP A 345 3.74 -23.01 12.42
C ASP A 345 4.33 -23.64 13.69
N VAL A 346 5.32 -24.52 13.56
CA VAL A 346 5.99 -25.14 14.73
C VAL A 346 6.85 -24.11 15.45
N THR A 347 7.64 -23.32 14.72
CA THR A 347 8.52 -22.30 15.28
C THR A 347 7.75 -21.24 16.08
N ARG A 348 6.54 -20.86 15.64
CA ARG A 348 5.67 -19.90 16.34
C ARG A 348 5.30 -20.28 17.75
N ARG A 349 5.26 -21.58 18.07
CA ARG A 349 4.91 -22.07 19.41
C ARG A 349 5.95 -21.67 20.46
N ASP A 350 7.19 -21.53 20.01
CA ASP A 350 8.35 -21.23 20.85
C ASP A 350 8.72 -19.75 20.85
N ILE A 351 8.11 -18.92 19.99
CA ILE A 351 8.34 -17.48 20.01
C ILE A 351 7.91 -16.92 21.38
N LYS A 352 8.79 -16.09 21.95
CA LYS A 352 8.56 -15.34 23.19
C LYS A 352 8.96 -13.90 22.98
N TYR A 353 8.06 -12.98 23.31
CA TYR A 353 8.29 -11.55 23.22
C TYR A 353 8.57 -10.94 24.61
N PRO A 354 9.38 -9.86 24.70
CA PRO A 354 10.15 -9.24 23.63
C PRO A 354 11.49 -9.94 23.34
N MET A 355 12.02 -9.76 22.13
CA MET A 355 13.36 -10.15 21.70
C MET A 355 14.17 -8.92 21.28
N THR A 356 15.49 -9.02 21.41
CA THR A 356 16.46 -8.03 20.92
C THR A 356 17.45 -8.68 19.97
N ARG A 357 17.85 -7.95 18.92
CA ARG A 357 18.80 -8.43 17.89
C ARG A 357 20.21 -8.70 18.41
N THR A 358 20.55 -8.22 19.61
CA THR A 358 21.86 -8.39 20.26
C THR A 358 21.83 -9.42 21.38
N GLY A 359 20.74 -9.47 22.17
CA GLY A 359 20.62 -10.36 23.32
C GLY A 359 20.02 -11.73 23.00
N GLN A 360 19.21 -11.83 21.94
CA GLN A 360 18.53 -13.07 21.53
C GLN A 360 18.62 -13.27 20.01
N THR A 361 19.80 -13.11 19.41
CA THR A 361 19.99 -13.07 17.95
C THR A 361 19.38 -14.28 17.22
N GLU A 362 19.59 -15.50 17.70
CA GLU A 362 18.98 -16.68 17.07
C GLU A 362 17.45 -16.63 17.11
N ALA A 363 16.85 -16.42 18.28
CA ALA A 363 15.39 -16.37 18.42
C ALA A 363 14.80 -15.23 17.56
N PHE A 364 15.48 -14.09 17.53
CA PHE A 364 15.12 -12.93 16.71
C PHE A 364 15.08 -13.29 15.21
N LEU A 365 16.14 -13.92 14.69
CA LEU A 365 16.22 -14.30 13.27
C LEU A 365 15.23 -15.42 12.94
N ARG A 366 15.05 -16.42 13.81
CA ARG A 366 14.05 -17.47 13.64
C ARG A 366 12.64 -16.92 13.56
N ALA A 367 12.28 -15.99 14.45
CA ALA A 367 10.99 -15.30 14.42
C ALA A 367 10.80 -14.46 13.15
N LEU A 368 11.85 -13.79 12.66
CA LEU A 368 11.79 -13.01 11.42
C LEU A 368 11.48 -13.91 10.20
N VAL A 369 12.14 -15.06 10.12
CA VAL A 369 11.89 -16.04 9.06
C VAL A 369 10.48 -16.62 9.23
N ALA A 370 10.09 -17.04 10.44
CA ALA A 370 8.77 -17.61 10.69
C ALA A 370 7.66 -16.65 10.26
N ASP A 371 7.73 -15.37 10.64
CA ASP A 371 6.78 -14.32 10.26
C ASP A 371 6.58 -14.17 8.74
N SER A 372 7.57 -14.54 7.95
CA SER A 372 7.52 -14.51 6.48
C SER A 372 6.80 -15.73 5.88
N LEU A 373 6.46 -16.76 6.67
CA LEU A 373 6.02 -18.07 6.20
C LEU A 373 4.59 -18.41 6.68
N VAL A 374 3.61 -17.53 6.41
CA VAL A 374 2.19 -17.74 6.79
C VAL A 374 1.34 -18.07 5.57
N ALA A 375 0.76 -19.27 5.55
CA ALA A 375 -0.37 -19.60 4.66
C ALA A 375 -1.67 -19.48 5.44
N TYR A 376 -2.52 -18.53 5.02
CA TYR A 376 -3.80 -18.24 5.65
C TYR A 376 -4.91 -19.14 5.12
N VAL A 377 -4.92 -19.43 3.81
CA VAL A 377 -5.98 -20.23 3.18
C VAL A 377 -5.68 -21.70 3.43
N ARG A 378 -6.40 -22.32 4.38
CA ARG A 378 -6.23 -23.73 4.80
C ARG A 378 -7.33 -24.18 5.75
N HIS A 379 -7.56 -25.50 5.76
CA HIS A 379 -8.55 -26.18 6.60
C HIS A 379 -8.24 -26.13 8.09
N LYS A 380 -6.96 -26.22 8.45
CA LYS A 380 -6.49 -26.28 9.83
C LYS A 380 -5.10 -25.66 9.95
N GLY A 381 -4.84 -24.98 11.05
CA GLY A 381 -3.56 -24.36 11.38
C GLY A 381 -3.34 -24.32 12.89
N GLY A 382 -2.38 -23.53 13.35
CA GLY A 382 -2.08 -23.36 14.78
C GLY A 382 -2.10 -21.90 15.21
N ALA A 383 -2.45 -21.65 16.46
CA ALA A 383 -2.32 -20.33 17.07
C ALA A 383 -0.87 -20.07 17.48
N GLN A 384 -0.38 -18.84 17.30
CA GLN A 384 0.83 -18.37 17.97
C GLN A 384 0.47 -18.03 19.43
N PRO A 385 1.06 -18.68 20.45
CA PRO A 385 0.64 -18.49 21.84
C PRO A 385 1.01 -17.12 22.41
N ASP A 386 2.16 -16.57 22.01
CA ASP A 386 2.64 -15.26 22.44
C ASP A 386 2.55 -14.27 21.28
N LEU A 387 1.59 -13.35 21.39
CA LEU A 387 1.36 -12.26 20.44
C LEU A 387 1.92 -10.92 20.96
N GLY A 388 2.61 -10.96 22.11
CA GLY A 388 3.34 -9.83 22.69
C GLY A 388 2.49 -8.59 22.83
N THR A 389 2.97 -7.48 22.28
CA THR A 389 2.28 -6.20 22.35
C THR A 389 1.12 -6.07 21.38
N PHE A 390 0.77 -7.07 20.56
CA PHE A 390 -0.38 -6.96 19.64
C PHE A 390 -1.71 -7.36 20.32
N MET A 391 -1.73 -8.51 21.01
CA MET A 391 -2.94 -9.10 21.58
C MET A 391 -2.55 -10.08 22.70
N SER A 392 -3.47 -10.37 23.63
CA SER A 392 -3.32 -11.45 24.59
C SER A 392 -3.35 -12.83 23.93
N GLY A 393 -2.44 -13.73 24.33
CA GLY A 393 -2.47 -15.13 23.91
C GLY A 393 -3.75 -15.88 24.31
N THR A 394 -4.51 -15.36 25.27
CA THR A 394 -5.81 -15.93 25.67
C THR A 394 -6.88 -15.79 24.58
N ALA A 395 -6.69 -14.90 23.60
CA ALA A 395 -7.61 -14.72 22.48
C ALA A 395 -7.86 -16.01 21.68
N ALA A 396 -6.89 -16.94 21.65
CA ALA A 396 -7.06 -18.26 21.04
C ALA A 396 -8.21 -19.09 21.65
N ARG A 397 -8.67 -18.73 22.86
CA ARG A 397 -9.75 -19.41 23.59
C ARG A 397 -11.14 -18.87 23.27
N PHE A 398 -11.27 -17.73 22.59
CA PHE A 398 -12.57 -17.14 22.29
C PHE A 398 -13.45 -18.10 21.49
N ASP A 399 -14.73 -18.16 21.84
CA ASP A 399 -15.71 -18.95 21.11
C ASP A 399 -15.97 -18.37 19.73
N VAL A 400 -16.29 -19.26 18.79
CA VAL A 400 -16.59 -18.91 17.40
C VAL A 400 -18.00 -19.36 17.05
N SER A 401 -18.63 -18.66 16.10
CA SER A 401 -19.93 -19.03 15.56
C SER A 401 -19.90 -20.43 14.95
N ALA A 402 -20.84 -21.28 15.39
CA ALA A 402 -21.04 -22.62 14.85
C ALA A 402 -21.94 -22.64 13.60
N THR A 403 -22.74 -21.59 13.40
CA THR A 403 -23.69 -21.46 12.29
C THR A 403 -23.29 -20.33 11.36
N ASP A 404 -23.66 -20.46 10.09
CA ASP A 404 -23.50 -19.40 9.11
C ASP A 404 -24.31 -18.15 9.50
N GLU A 405 -23.70 -16.98 9.35
CA GLU A 405 -24.37 -15.68 9.34
C GLU A 405 -24.19 -15.02 7.97
N VAL A 406 -25.20 -14.27 7.51
CA VAL A 406 -25.10 -13.49 6.27
C VAL A 406 -24.97 -12.01 6.61
N LEU A 407 -23.81 -11.44 6.32
CA LEU A 407 -23.54 -10.02 6.49
C LEU A 407 -23.97 -9.27 5.22
N THR A 408 -24.64 -8.13 5.39
CA THR A 408 -24.92 -7.17 4.30
C THR A 408 -24.12 -5.91 4.56
N ILE A 409 -23.18 -5.61 3.66
CA ILE A 409 -22.17 -4.56 3.83
C ILE A 409 -22.40 -3.48 2.76
N PRO A 410 -22.93 -2.30 3.14
CA PRO A 410 -23.04 -1.17 2.22
C PRO A 410 -21.64 -0.59 1.93
N LEU A 411 -21.38 -0.31 0.66
CA LEU A 411 -20.16 0.34 0.19
C LEU A 411 -20.45 1.80 -0.16
N THR A 412 -19.67 2.72 0.41
CA THR A 412 -19.86 4.17 0.25
C THR A 412 -18.91 4.80 -0.77
N GLN A 413 -18.06 4.00 -1.40
CA GLN A 413 -17.04 4.41 -2.35
C GLN A 413 -16.76 3.28 -3.34
N ALA A 414 -16.09 3.59 -4.45
CA ALA A 414 -15.84 2.61 -5.52
C ALA A 414 -14.76 1.57 -5.16
N SER A 415 -13.79 1.94 -4.33
CA SER A 415 -12.72 1.05 -3.90
C SER A 415 -12.21 1.43 -2.50
N GLY A 416 -11.65 0.47 -1.78
CA GLY A 416 -11.15 0.66 -0.42
C GLY A 416 -11.32 -0.58 0.44
N PHE A 417 -11.45 -0.38 1.75
CA PHE A 417 -11.83 -1.46 2.65
C PHE A 417 -12.77 -0.96 3.75
N THR A 418 -13.47 -1.88 4.41
CA THR A 418 -14.38 -1.57 5.51
C THR A 418 -14.43 -2.71 6.53
N ALA A 419 -14.55 -2.38 7.81
CA ALA A 419 -14.64 -3.33 8.90
C ALA A 419 -15.94 -4.18 8.82
N LEU A 420 -15.80 -5.48 9.06
CA LEU A 420 -16.92 -6.43 9.08
C LEU A 420 -17.55 -6.60 10.48
N GLY A 421 -16.90 -6.07 11.53
CA GLY A 421 -17.33 -6.29 12.91
C GLY A 421 -17.23 -7.76 13.34
N ARG A 422 -16.31 -8.51 12.74
CA ARG A 422 -16.04 -9.93 13.02
C ARG A 422 -14.56 -10.14 13.26
N PHE A 423 -14.26 -11.20 13.99
CA PHE A 423 -12.91 -11.48 14.47
C PHE A 423 -12.48 -12.91 14.12
N ALA A 424 -11.33 -13.05 13.47
CA ALA A 424 -10.64 -14.32 13.30
C ALA A 424 -9.99 -14.72 14.62
N VAL A 425 -10.37 -15.86 15.18
CA VAL A 425 -9.76 -16.36 16.42
C VAL A 425 -8.43 -17.07 16.09
N PRO A 426 -7.32 -16.80 16.80
CA PRO A 426 -6.03 -17.42 16.52
C PRO A 426 -6.14 -18.95 16.44
N GLY A 427 -5.65 -19.52 15.34
CA GLY A 427 -5.63 -20.98 15.10
C GLY A 427 -6.99 -21.63 14.83
N LYS A 428 -8.11 -20.90 14.87
CA LYS A 428 -9.43 -21.43 14.52
C LYS A 428 -9.79 -21.04 13.08
N THR A 429 -10.23 -22.01 12.31
CA THR A 429 -10.61 -21.82 10.91
C THR A 429 -11.96 -21.11 10.80
N LEU A 430 -12.02 -20.05 10.01
CA LEU A 430 -13.25 -19.41 9.57
C LEU A 430 -13.52 -19.76 8.11
N ALA A 431 -14.78 -19.70 7.69
CA ALA A 431 -15.17 -19.88 6.28
C ALA A 431 -15.95 -18.66 5.81
N VAL A 432 -15.62 -18.14 4.62
CA VAL A 432 -16.29 -17.00 4.00
C VAL A 432 -16.65 -17.32 2.55
N GLN A 433 -17.89 -17.03 2.17
CA GLN A 433 -18.38 -17.18 0.80
C GLN A 433 -19.08 -15.90 0.35
N VAL A 434 -18.84 -15.50 -0.90
CA VAL A 434 -19.59 -14.39 -1.51
C VAL A 434 -21.00 -14.87 -1.84
N VAL A 435 -22.01 -14.24 -1.25
CA VAL A 435 -23.42 -14.45 -1.63
C VAL A 435 -23.79 -13.51 -2.77
N ASP A 436 -23.32 -12.27 -2.70
CA ASP A 436 -23.53 -11.25 -3.72
C ASP A 436 -22.39 -10.24 -3.68
N ALA A 437 -21.66 -10.05 -4.78
CA ALA A 437 -20.58 -9.09 -4.86
C ALA A 437 -21.07 -7.67 -5.24
N ALA A 438 -22.35 -7.52 -5.61
CA ALA A 438 -22.95 -6.26 -6.06
C ALA A 438 -22.13 -5.54 -7.16
N GLY A 439 -21.52 -6.32 -8.07
CA GLY A 439 -20.68 -5.79 -9.16
C GLY A 439 -19.23 -5.45 -8.77
N ALA A 440 -18.87 -5.52 -7.48
CA ALA A 440 -17.52 -5.26 -7.01
C ALA A 440 -16.63 -6.53 -7.06
N ARG A 441 -15.32 -6.33 -7.13
CA ARG A 441 -14.33 -7.37 -6.79
C ARG A 441 -14.10 -7.32 -5.28
N VAL A 442 -14.12 -8.48 -4.61
CA VAL A 442 -14.09 -8.54 -3.14
C VAL A 442 -13.05 -9.52 -2.62
N SER A 443 -12.36 -9.10 -1.57
CA SER A 443 -11.36 -9.89 -0.84
C SER A 443 -11.53 -9.72 0.67
N LEU A 444 -11.11 -10.72 1.44
CA LEU A 444 -11.00 -10.62 2.90
C LEU A 444 -9.58 -10.23 3.29
N ARG A 445 -9.44 -9.30 4.23
CA ARG A 445 -8.17 -8.99 4.87
C ARG A 445 -8.33 -9.09 6.38
N ILE A 446 -7.32 -9.64 7.06
CA ILE A 446 -7.25 -9.69 8.51
C ILE A 446 -6.33 -8.56 8.96
N ASN A 447 -6.78 -7.77 9.93
CA ASN A 447 -6.07 -6.63 10.53
C ASN A 447 -5.77 -5.46 9.56
N THR A 448 -5.17 -4.42 10.11
CA THR A 448 -4.90 -3.14 9.42
C THR A 448 -3.49 -2.57 9.69
N GLN A 449 -2.67 -3.24 10.51
CA GLN A 449 -1.34 -2.76 10.88
C GLN A 449 -0.36 -2.79 9.70
N ASN A 450 0.29 -1.65 9.45
CA ASN A 450 1.42 -1.59 8.54
C ASN A 450 2.61 -2.41 9.10
N PRO A 451 3.36 -3.18 8.28
CA PRO A 451 4.51 -3.95 8.75
C PRO A 451 5.57 -3.12 9.49
N SER A 452 5.74 -1.84 9.14
CA SER A 452 6.69 -0.95 9.81
C SER A 452 6.26 -0.52 11.22
N SER A 453 5.00 -0.75 11.62
CA SER A 453 4.55 -0.59 13.02
C SER A 453 5.17 -1.64 13.94
N THR A 454 5.74 -2.72 13.40
CA THR A 454 6.61 -3.61 14.18
C THR A 454 8.00 -3.00 14.23
N GLN A 455 8.35 -2.40 15.36
CA GLN A 455 9.59 -1.65 15.57
C GLN A 455 10.79 -2.55 15.92
N LEU A 456 10.95 -3.67 15.18
CA LEU A 456 11.92 -4.71 15.48
C LEU A 456 13.39 -4.26 15.38
N TRP A 457 13.67 -3.21 14.61
CA TRP A 457 15.04 -2.70 14.42
C TRP A 457 15.33 -1.45 15.26
N SER A 458 14.35 -0.59 15.52
CA SER A 458 14.56 0.66 16.27
C SER A 458 14.50 0.44 17.79
N TYR A 459 13.62 -0.45 18.27
CA TYR A 459 13.41 -0.69 19.70
C TYR A 459 13.64 -2.16 20.08
N LYS A 460 12.65 -3.01 19.84
CA LYS A 460 12.64 -4.43 20.20
C LYS A 460 11.63 -5.16 19.33
N TYR A 461 11.83 -6.45 19.14
CA TYR A 461 10.89 -7.30 18.42
C TYR A 461 9.91 -7.91 19.42
N ASP A 462 8.69 -7.38 19.50
CA ASP A 462 7.74 -7.71 20.57
C ASP A 462 6.31 -7.99 20.10
N ARG A 463 6.14 -8.22 18.79
CA ARG A 463 4.90 -8.61 18.11
C ARG A 463 5.25 -9.17 16.73
N PRO A 464 4.34 -9.91 16.07
CA PRO A 464 4.57 -10.38 14.70
C PRO A 464 4.77 -9.21 13.71
N ARG A 465 5.69 -9.37 12.76
CA ARG A 465 6.03 -8.37 11.73
C ARG A 465 4.91 -8.13 10.71
N PHE A 466 4.17 -9.18 10.35
CA PHE A 466 3.14 -9.13 9.31
C PHE A 466 1.75 -9.45 9.89
N LEU A 467 1.27 -8.59 10.79
CA LEU A 467 -0.04 -8.71 11.43
C LEU A 467 -1.20 -8.60 10.44
N GLN A 468 -1.08 -7.69 9.46
CA GLN A 468 -2.03 -7.57 8.36
C GLN A 468 -1.81 -8.69 7.34
N SER A 469 -2.86 -9.45 7.02
CA SER A 469 -2.80 -10.46 5.96
C SER A 469 -2.74 -9.80 4.58
N PRO A 470 -2.32 -10.54 3.53
CA PRO A 470 -2.69 -10.18 2.16
C PRO A 470 -4.22 -10.10 2.00
N SER A 471 -4.70 -9.41 0.96
CA SER A 471 -6.12 -9.40 0.59
C SER A 471 -6.49 -10.70 -0.12
N ILE A 472 -7.09 -11.63 0.62
CA ILE A 472 -7.44 -12.98 0.18
C ILE A 472 -8.69 -12.90 -0.70
N ALA A 473 -8.57 -13.20 -1.99
CA ALA A 473 -9.71 -13.18 -2.91
C ALA A 473 -10.84 -14.11 -2.44
N LEU A 474 -12.07 -13.60 -2.51
CA LEU A 474 -13.28 -14.35 -2.19
C LEU A 474 -14.01 -14.71 -3.48
N ASN A 475 -14.70 -15.85 -3.48
CA ASN A 475 -15.49 -16.31 -4.62
C ASN A 475 -16.90 -16.76 -4.18
N ALA A 476 -17.80 -16.90 -5.15
CA ALA A 476 -19.18 -17.28 -4.91
C ALA A 476 -19.40 -18.80 -4.99
N GLN A 477 -18.51 -19.51 -5.68
CA GLN A 477 -18.65 -20.93 -6.00
C GLN A 477 -18.41 -21.83 -4.78
N ALA A 478 -17.45 -21.48 -3.93
CA ALA A 478 -17.10 -22.22 -2.72
C ALA A 478 -16.71 -21.27 -1.59
N ALA A 479 -16.90 -21.71 -0.35
CA ALA A 479 -16.39 -20.99 0.80
C ALA A 479 -14.86 -21.07 0.84
N THR A 480 -14.20 -19.93 1.04
CA THR A 480 -12.77 -19.87 1.30
C THR A 480 -12.55 -20.11 2.79
N GLU A 481 -11.80 -21.17 3.14
CA GLU A 481 -11.43 -21.49 4.52
C GLU A 481 -10.09 -20.86 4.89
N ILE A 482 -10.08 -20.12 6.00
CA ILE A 482 -8.99 -19.23 6.40
C ILE A 482 -8.65 -19.48 7.86
N THR A 483 -7.37 -19.71 8.15
CA THR A 483 -6.82 -19.83 9.50
C THR A 483 -5.69 -18.84 9.69
N SER A 484 -5.78 -17.98 10.70
CA SER A 484 -4.71 -17.04 11.06
C SER A 484 -3.97 -17.52 12.31
N PRO A 485 -2.62 -17.55 12.34
CA PRO A 485 -1.89 -17.82 13.56
C PRO A 485 -2.03 -16.70 14.60
N TYR A 486 -2.34 -15.48 14.14
CA TYR A 486 -2.41 -14.28 14.99
C TYR A 486 -3.83 -13.93 15.41
N GLY A 487 -4.84 -14.39 14.67
CA GLY A 487 -6.19 -13.84 14.75
C GLY A 487 -6.26 -12.37 14.31
N GLY A 488 -7.41 -11.74 14.48
CA GLY A 488 -7.56 -10.33 14.13
C GLY A 488 -8.94 -9.89 13.67
N THR A 489 -9.13 -8.58 13.58
CA THR A 489 -10.34 -7.93 13.03
C THR A 489 -10.45 -8.20 11.52
N LEU A 490 -11.65 -8.52 11.03
CA LEU A 490 -11.89 -8.83 9.63
C LEU A 490 -12.34 -7.59 8.83
N GLN A 491 -11.69 -7.39 7.69
CA GLN A 491 -11.92 -6.28 6.76
C GLN A 491 -12.39 -6.83 5.41
N LEU A 492 -13.42 -6.22 4.82
CA LEU A 492 -13.76 -6.40 3.42
C LEU A 492 -12.95 -5.41 2.59
N VAL A 493 -12.10 -5.90 1.69
CA VAL A 493 -11.44 -5.09 0.67
C VAL A 493 -12.25 -5.20 -0.62
N PHE A 494 -12.53 -4.07 -1.27
CA PHE A 494 -13.36 -4.03 -2.47
C PHE A 494 -12.80 -3.06 -3.51
N ASP A 495 -13.13 -3.32 -4.77
CA ASP A 495 -12.75 -2.49 -5.92
C ASP A 495 -13.81 -2.56 -7.04
N GLY A 496 -14.00 -1.47 -7.77
CA GLY A 496 -14.97 -1.37 -8.86
C GLY A 496 -16.43 -1.43 -8.39
N ALA A 497 -16.71 -1.05 -7.14
CA ALA A 497 -18.06 -1.02 -6.61
C ALA A 497 -18.90 0.10 -7.28
N PRO A 498 -20.09 -0.22 -7.81
CA PRO A 498 -21.02 0.80 -8.26
C PRO A 498 -21.58 1.61 -7.08
N ALA A 499 -22.20 2.76 -7.38
CA ALA A 499 -22.93 3.52 -6.37
C ALA A 499 -23.98 2.64 -5.67
N ASP A 500 -24.14 2.83 -4.35
CA ASP A 500 -25.08 2.10 -3.50
C ASP A 500 -24.88 0.57 -3.43
N ALA A 501 -23.71 0.06 -3.82
CA ALA A 501 -23.40 -1.36 -3.77
C ALA A 501 -23.55 -1.94 -2.35
N LYS A 502 -24.19 -3.12 -2.26
CA LYS A 502 -24.38 -3.87 -1.01
C LYS A 502 -23.83 -5.28 -1.17
N VAL A 503 -22.59 -5.48 -0.75
CA VAL A 503 -21.96 -6.81 -0.76
C VAL A 503 -22.63 -7.68 0.30
N ARG A 504 -22.90 -8.95 -0.04
CA ARG A 504 -23.38 -9.95 0.91
C ARG A 504 -22.37 -11.08 1.04
N LEU A 505 -21.97 -11.36 2.27
CA LEU A 505 -21.04 -12.44 2.60
C LEU A 505 -21.71 -13.42 3.56
N ARG A 506 -21.57 -14.72 3.30
CA ARG A 506 -21.86 -15.78 4.27
C ARG A 506 -20.58 -16.11 5.02
N ILE A 507 -20.62 -16.10 6.35
CA ILE A 507 -19.46 -16.31 7.20
C ILE A 507 -19.79 -17.22 8.40
N ARG A 508 -18.84 -18.05 8.82
CA ARG A 508 -18.89 -18.88 10.04
C ARG A 508 -17.51 -19.03 10.65
N GLY A 509 -17.42 -19.54 11.87
CA GLY A 509 -16.13 -19.76 12.56
C GLY A 509 -15.47 -18.46 13.02
N VAL A 510 -16.27 -17.40 13.19
CA VAL A 510 -15.80 -16.08 13.65
C VAL A 510 -16.36 -15.72 15.01
N ALA A 511 -15.63 -14.87 15.73
CA ALA A 511 -16.08 -14.26 16.98
C ALA A 511 -16.55 -12.80 16.74
N LYS A 512 -17.23 -12.22 17.74
CA LYS A 512 -17.71 -10.83 17.73
C LYS A 512 -16.98 -10.02 18.79
N HIS A 513 -16.05 -9.18 18.36
CA HIS A 513 -15.37 -8.22 19.22
C HIS A 513 -16.25 -6.97 19.41
N PRO A 514 -15.94 -6.05 20.34
CA PRO A 514 -16.67 -4.79 20.47
C PRO A 514 -16.60 -3.97 19.17
N PHE A 515 -17.74 -3.87 18.48
CA PHE A 515 -17.86 -3.18 17.20
C PHE A 515 -19.13 -2.36 17.17
N ILE A 516 -19.06 -1.16 16.61
CA ILE A 516 -20.23 -0.35 16.31
C ILE A 516 -20.19 0.20 14.89
N ASP A 517 -21.29 0.01 14.17
CA ASP A 517 -21.52 0.61 12.85
C ASP A 517 -22.73 1.54 12.89
N ILE A 518 -22.50 2.82 13.16
CA ILE A 518 -23.58 3.82 13.17
C ILE A 518 -24.13 4.04 11.76
N SER A 519 -23.32 3.83 10.72
CA SER A 519 -23.77 3.96 9.32
C SER A 519 -24.78 2.88 8.93
N ASN A 520 -24.90 1.82 9.74
CA ASN A 520 -25.83 0.70 9.53
C ASN A 520 -26.66 0.37 10.78
N GLY A 521 -27.00 1.38 11.59
CA GLY A 521 -27.98 1.24 12.69
C GLY A 521 -27.46 0.59 13.98
N GLY A 522 -26.16 0.60 14.23
CA GLY A 522 -25.55 0.07 15.45
C GLY A 522 -26.06 0.73 16.74
N ASN A 523 -26.17 -0.07 17.81
CA ASN A 523 -26.65 0.36 19.12
C ASN A 523 -25.49 0.76 20.04
N VAL A 524 -25.48 2.02 20.49
CA VAL A 524 -24.42 2.59 21.33
C VAL A 524 -24.39 1.95 22.73
N ALA A 525 -25.54 1.66 23.32
CA ALA A 525 -25.61 1.03 24.64
C ALA A 525 -25.05 -0.40 24.60
N ASP A 526 -25.37 -1.16 23.56
CA ASP A 526 -24.85 -2.52 23.37
C ASP A 526 -23.33 -2.49 23.15
N PHE A 527 -22.82 -1.54 22.35
CA PHE A 527 -21.39 -1.36 22.16
C PHE A 527 -20.68 -0.99 23.47
N ALA A 528 -21.22 -0.05 24.25
CA ALA A 528 -20.66 0.35 25.54
C ALA A 528 -20.63 -0.82 26.53
N ALA A 529 -21.70 -1.61 26.61
CA ALA A 529 -21.76 -2.80 27.45
C ALA A 529 -20.72 -3.85 27.01
N ASN A 530 -20.64 -4.11 25.70
CA ASN A 530 -19.65 -5.04 25.12
C ASN A 530 -18.22 -4.57 25.37
N LEU A 531 -17.91 -3.29 25.15
CA LEU A 531 -16.58 -2.73 25.40
C LEU A 531 -16.17 -2.84 26.87
N ASN A 532 -17.10 -2.63 27.80
CA ASN A 532 -16.82 -2.74 29.23
C ASN A 532 -16.55 -4.18 29.66
N ALA A 533 -17.36 -5.14 29.18
CA ALA A 533 -17.28 -6.56 29.56
C ALA A 533 -16.28 -7.38 28.73
N THR A 534 -15.71 -6.81 27.67
CA THR A 534 -14.90 -7.55 26.69
C THR A 534 -13.61 -8.14 27.28
N ALA A 535 -13.27 -9.34 26.81
CA ALA A 535 -11.93 -9.92 26.93
C ALA A 535 -11.08 -9.70 25.67
N PHE A 536 -11.64 -9.16 24.58
CA PHE A 536 -10.90 -8.83 23.36
C PHE A 536 -9.97 -7.64 23.60
N ASP A 537 -8.79 -7.68 22.98
CA ASP A 537 -7.83 -6.57 23.00
C ASP A 537 -8.11 -5.52 21.92
N TRP A 538 -9.02 -5.79 20.97
CA TRP A 538 -9.34 -4.93 19.82
C TRP A 538 -10.82 -4.57 19.76
N ALA A 539 -11.11 -3.32 19.39
CA ALA A 539 -12.42 -2.75 19.14
C ALA A 539 -12.41 -1.97 17.81
N GLU A 540 -13.57 -1.87 17.17
CA GLU A 540 -13.73 -1.11 15.92
C GLU A 540 -14.94 -0.17 16.00
N ILE A 541 -14.77 1.05 15.49
CA ILE A 541 -15.83 2.06 15.37
C ILE A 541 -15.98 2.40 13.90
N LYS A 542 -17.20 2.37 13.38
CA LYS A 542 -17.54 2.78 12.02
C LYS A 542 -18.62 3.85 12.03
N LEU A 543 -18.27 5.03 11.53
CA LEU A 543 -19.15 6.17 11.32
C LEU A 543 -19.10 6.57 9.82
N PRO A 544 -20.07 7.37 9.33
CA PRO A 544 -19.95 7.94 7.99
C PRO A 544 -18.62 8.69 7.80
N GLY A 545 -17.82 8.25 6.83
CA GLY A 545 -16.53 8.86 6.46
C GLY A 545 -15.33 8.47 7.32
N VAL A 546 -15.48 7.67 8.38
CA VAL A 546 -14.37 7.28 9.26
C VAL A 546 -14.55 5.90 9.89
N GLU A 547 -13.45 5.16 9.95
CA GLU A 547 -13.33 3.91 10.70
C GLU A 547 -12.13 3.97 11.64
N VAL A 548 -12.30 3.56 12.90
CA VAL A 548 -11.23 3.52 13.90
C VAL A 548 -11.03 2.07 14.34
N HIS A 549 -9.82 1.56 14.12
CA HIS A 549 -9.35 0.24 14.51
C HIS A 549 -8.44 0.40 15.73
N THR A 550 -8.95 0.10 16.92
CA THR A 550 -8.31 0.51 18.17
C THR A 550 -8.11 -0.63 19.14
N ARG A 551 -6.99 -0.60 19.86
CA ARG A 551 -6.86 -1.43 21.05
C ARG A 551 -7.84 -0.97 22.14
N VAL A 552 -8.46 -1.95 22.80
CA VAL A 552 -9.45 -1.73 23.86
C VAL A 552 -8.86 -0.97 25.05
N ASP A 553 -7.62 -1.27 25.44
CA ASP A 553 -6.96 -0.57 26.55
C ASP A 553 -6.72 0.91 26.24
N MET A 554 -6.30 1.22 25.01
CA MET A 554 -6.08 2.59 24.55
C MET A 554 -7.39 3.36 24.39
N MET A 555 -8.45 2.72 23.87
CA MET A 555 -9.78 3.32 23.80
C MET A 555 -10.34 3.62 25.20
N LYS A 556 -10.25 2.66 26.13
CA LYS A 556 -10.69 2.85 27.53
C LYS A 556 -9.90 3.95 28.23
N TRP A 557 -8.58 4.02 27.99
CA TRP A 557 -7.75 5.09 28.50
C TRP A 557 -8.18 6.45 27.96
N ALA A 558 -8.36 6.59 26.64
CA ALA A 558 -8.76 7.85 26.02
C ALA A 558 -10.14 8.34 26.46
N LEU A 559 -11.12 7.42 26.56
CA LEU A 559 -12.46 7.73 27.10
C LEU A 559 -12.38 8.32 28.52
N LYS A 560 -11.53 7.74 29.38
CA LYS A 560 -11.33 8.22 30.75
C LYS A 560 -10.58 9.55 30.77
N ASP A 561 -9.42 9.61 30.11
CA ASP A 561 -8.49 10.74 30.16
C ASP A 561 -9.09 12.01 29.57
N SER A 562 -9.84 11.87 28.47
CA SER A 562 -10.55 12.99 27.82
C SER A 562 -11.91 13.31 28.45
N GLY A 563 -12.24 12.74 29.62
CA GLY A 563 -13.43 13.07 30.40
C GLY A 563 -14.77 12.62 29.80
N TYR A 564 -14.77 11.66 28.86
CA TYR A 564 -16.00 11.01 28.35
C TYR A 564 -16.54 9.98 29.34
N GLY A 565 -15.66 9.26 30.04
CA GLY A 565 -16.07 8.18 30.93
C GLY A 565 -16.93 7.14 30.20
N SER A 566 -18.18 6.96 30.61
CA SER A 566 -19.15 6.07 29.97
C SER A 566 -20.01 6.72 28.89
N ASP A 567 -19.83 8.01 28.59
CA ASP A 567 -20.62 8.76 27.61
C ASP A 567 -20.11 8.52 26.17
N ILE A 568 -20.39 7.31 25.66
CA ILE A 568 -19.97 6.89 24.32
C ILE A 568 -20.73 7.64 23.23
N ASP A 569 -21.99 8.01 23.45
CA ASP A 569 -22.77 8.82 22.51
C ASP A 569 -22.08 10.16 22.24
N ARG A 570 -21.64 10.86 23.29
CA ARG A 570 -20.89 12.12 23.14
C ARG A 570 -19.57 11.88 22.43
N TYR A 571 -18.84 10.82 22.78
CA TYR A 571 -17.57 10.49 22.12
C TYR A 571 -17.74 10.29 20.60
N LEU A 572 -18.72 9.48 20.17
CA LEU A 572 -18.96 9.20 18.76
C LEU A 572 -19.45 10.43 18.00
N LYS A 573 -20.33 11.24 18.63
CA LYS A 573 -20.80 12.50 18.05
C LYS A 573 -19.66 13.47 17.84
N GLU A 574 -18.83 13.68 18.85
CA GLU A 574 -17.69 14.59 18.78
C GLU A 574 -16.61 14.10 17.81
N LEU A 575 -16.37 12.79 17.71
CA LEU A 575 -15.46 12.20 16.72
C LEU A 575 -15.87 12.64 15.31
N ARG A 576 -17.13 12.38 14.95
CA ARG A 576 -17.66 12.75 13.65
C ARG A 576 -17.61 14.26 13.43
N THR A 577 -18.08 15.04 14.40
CA THR A 577 -18.27 16.49 14.26
C THR A 577 -16.99 17.30 14.29
N TYR A 578 -16.05 16.99 15.18
CA TYR A 578 -14.85 17.80 15.43
C TYR A 578 -13.58 17.25 14.78
N VAL A 579 -13.53 15.96 14.44
CA VAL A 579 -12.35 15.40 13.73
C VAL A 579 -12.59 15.41 12.22
N ILE A 580 -13.69 14.79 11.76
CA ILE A 580 -13.91 14.54 10.33
C ILE A 580 -14.68 15.68 9.65
N GLU A 581 -15.89 15.96 10.12
CA GLU A 581 -16.75 16.99 9.49
C GLU A 581 -16.10 18.37 9.56
N ASP A 582 -15.46 18.70 10.68
CA ASP A 582 -14.74 19.97 10.88
C ASP A 582 -13.61 20.15 9.86
N ALA A 583 -12.71 19.16 9.75
CA ALA A 583 -11.56 19.25 8.88
C ALA A 583 -11.98 19.32 7.39
N TYR A 584 -12.95 18.51 6.98
CA TYR A 584 -13.42 18.49 5.59
C TYR A 584 -14.23 19.73 5.22
N GLN A 585 -15.04 20.28 6.13
CA GLN A 585 -15.73 21.56 5.90
C GLN A 585 -14.74 22.71 5.85
N LEU A 586 -13.73 22.74 6.74
CA LEU A 586 -12.68 23.74 6.72
C LEU A 586 -11.91 23.71 5.40
N ALA A 587 -11.60 22.52 4.88
CA ALA A 587 -11.01 22.32 3.57
C ALA A 587 -12.00 22.54 2.40
N GLY A 588 -13.26 22.89 2.66
CA GLY A 588 -14.25 23.24 1.62
C GLY A 588 -14.74 22.06 0.78
N PHE A 589 -14.72 20.84 1.30
CA PHE A 589 -15.34 19.71 0.63
C PHE A 589 -16.87 19.72 0.80
N ALA A 590 -17.57 19.15 -0.18
CA ALA A 590 -18.98 18.79 -0.13
C ALA A 590 -19.15 17.61 0.83
N VAL A 591 -19.45 17.92 2.10
CA VAL A 591 -19.75 16.93 3.13
C VAL A 591 -21.26 16.63 3.08
N PRO A 592 -21.68 15.35 2.93
CA PRO A 592 -23.09 15.00 2.83
C PRO A 592 -23.95 15.59 3.97
N GLY A 593 -25.02 16.29 3.60
CA GLY A 593 -25.93 16.94 4.55
C GLY A 593 -25.39 18.24 5.19
N LYS A 594 -24.26 18.77 4.72
CA LYS A 594 -23.67 20.02 5.19
C LYS A 594 -23.42 20.96 4.00
N ALA A 595 -23.98 22.16 4.07
CA ALA A 595 -23.69 23.21 3.09
C ALA A 595 -22.45 23.99 3.53
N LEU A 596 -21.69 24.51 2.56
CA LEU A 596 -20.70 25.55 2.84
C LEU A 596 -21.39 26.78 3.47
N PRO A 597 -20.68 27.59 4.27
CA PRO A 597 -21.23 28.82 4.82
C PRO A 597 -21.82 29.73 3.73
N ALA A 598 -22.97 30.34 4.01
CA ALA A 598 -23.69 31.15 3.02
C ALA A 598 -22.84 32.29 2.44
N ALA A 599 -21.97 32.89 3.25
CA ALA A 599 -21.07 33.94 2.79
C ALA A 599 -19.95 33.41 1.87
N VAL A 600 -19.44 32.20 2.13
CA VAL A 600 -18.49 31.53 1.22
C VAL A 600 -19.16 31.26 -0.13
N LEU A 601 -20.41 30.78 -0.13
CA LEU A 601 -21.17 30.57 -1.36
C LEU A 601 -21.43 31.88 -2.12
N ALA A 602 -21.74 32.97 -1.41
CA ALA A 602 -21.91 34.29 -2.01
C ALA A 602 -20.62 34.79 -2.66
N ASN A 603 -19.46 34.62 -2.00
CA ASN A 603 -18.16 34.97 -2.56
C ASN A 603 -17.82 34.10 -3.78
N CYS A 604 -18.06 32.78 -3.72
CA CYS A 604 -17.90 31.90 -4.86
C CYS A 604 -18.74 32.35 -6.06
N ALA A 605 -20.01 32.70 -5.85
CA ALA A 605 -20.87 33.22 -6.91
C ALA A 605 -20.33 34.54 -7.49
N ALA A 606 -19.91 35.48 -6.63
CA ALA A 606 -19.33 36.76 -7.04
C ALA A 606 -18.03 36.60 -7.85
N TRP A 607 -17.21 35.59 -7.52
CA TRP A 607 -15.97 35.28 -8.24
C TRP A 607 -16.17 34.34 -9.42
N GLY A 608 -17.37 33.82 -9.66
CA GLY A 608 -17.66 32.85 -10.72
C GLY A 608 -17.00 31.49 -10.49
N TRP A 609 -16.83 31.10 -9.22
CA TRP A 609 -16.24 29.84 -8.81
C TRP A 609 -17.29 28.73 -8.67
N ASP A 610 -16.99 27.57 -9.23
CA ASP A 610 -17.72 26.34 -8.93
C ASP A 610 -17.20 25.82 -7.60
N CYS A 611 -17.96 26.01 -6.52
CA CYS A 611 -17.57 25.62 -5.17
C CYS A 611 -18.37 24.44 -4.61
N THR A 612 -19.30 23.88 -5.40
CA THR A 612 -20.25 22.87 -4.92
C THR A 612 -20.30 21.60 -5.77
N SER A 613 -19.61 21.56 -6.92
CA SER A 613 -19.58 20.37 -7.76
C SER A 613 -18.89 19.20 -7.07
N ASP A 614 -19.60 18.08 -6.93
CA ASP A 614 -19.03 16.83 -6.39
C ASP A 614 -17.86 16.32 -7.22
N ALA A 615 -17.83 16.61 -8.53
CA ALA A 615 -16.73 16.21 -9.40
C ALA A 615 -15.38 16.82 -8.97
N LEU A 616 -15.39 17.96 -8.29
CA LEU A 616 -14.20 18.66 -7.83
C LEU A 616 -14.07 18.69 -6.30
N HIS A 617 -15.20 18.67 -5.59
CA HIS A 617 -15.26 18.97 -4.16
C HIS A 617 -15.85 17.85 -3.33
N ARG A 618 -16.13 16.66 -3.87
CA ARG A 618 -16.59 15.54 -3.03
C ARG A 618 -15.64 15.32 -1.85
N ALA A 619 -16.19 15.02 -0.68
CA ALA A 619 -15.39 14.59 0.46
C ALA A 619 -14.51 13.38 0.08
N PRO A 620 -13.31 13.26 0.69
CA PRO A 620 -12.48 12.08 0.53
C PRO A 620 -13.22 10.79 0.89
N ASP A 621 -12.68 9.69 0.38
CA ASP A 621 -13.08 8.33 0.75
C ASP A 621 -12.86 8.09 2.27
N VAL A 622 -13.43 7.02 2.82
CA VAL A 622 -13.39 6.69 4.26
C VAL A 622 -11.97 6.76 4.82
N GLN A 623 -11.79 7.58 5.86
CA GLN A 623 -10.53 7.70 6.58
C GLN A 623 -10.43 6.61 7.64
N HIS A 624 -9.38 5.80 7.60
CA HIS A 624 -9.10 4.81 8.63
C HIS A 624 -8.10 5.35 9.65
N PHE A 625 -8.29 5.02 10.93
CA PHE A 625 -7.32 5.22 12.00
C PHE A 625 -6.92 3.88 12.61
N ASN A 626 -5.63 3.65 12.77
CA ASN A 626 -5.09 2.60 13.62
C ASN A 626 -4.63 3.21 14.93
N VAL A 627 -5.11 2.67 16.05
CA VAL A 627 -4.76 3.10 17.41
C VAL A 627 -4.14 1.91 18.12
N ASP A 628 -2.81 1.89 18.18
CA ASP A 628 -2.02 0.73 18.62
C ASP A 628 -0.81 1.20 19.44
N VAL A 629 -0.06 0.30 20.07
CA VAL A 629 1.16 0.61 20.83
C VAL A 629 2.23 1.27 19.94
N TYR A 630 2.23 1.00 18.64
CA TYR A 630 3.19 1.54 17.69
C TYR A 630 2.50 2.10 16.45
N ALA A 631 3.00 3.23 15.95
CA ALA A 631 2.66 3.77 14.65
C ALA A 631 3.68 3.32 13.58
N ARG A 632 3.31 3.43 12.29
CA ARG A 632 4.23 3.18 11.16
C ARG A 632 5.48 4.06 11.20
N CYS A 633 5.35 5.30 11.65
CA CYS A 633 6.43 6.26 11.83
C CYS A 633 6.13 7.16 13.03
N GLY A 634 7.17 7.63 13.72
CA GLY A 634 7.01 8.49 14.90
C GLY A 634 6.03 7.92 15.94
N ALA A 635 5.30 8.81 16.61
CA ALA A 635 4.15 8.46 17.44
C ALA A 635 2.82 8.59 16.67
N GLY A 636 2.81 9.37 15.58
CA GLY A 636 1.70 9.56 14.67
C GLY A 636 2.22 9.52 13.24
N CYS A 637 1.47 8.91 12.34
CA CYS A 637 1.88 8.73 10.96
C CYS A 637 0.68 8.87 10.02
N SER A 638 0.59 10.01 9.35
CA SER A 638 -0.44 10.30 8.35
C SER A 638 -0.55 9.25 7.24
N GLY A 639 -1.75 9.07 6.71
CA GLY A 639 -2.01 8.08 5.66
C GLY A 639 -3.45 7.62 5.65
N ASN A 640 -3.73 6.50 4.98
CA ASN A 640 -5.00 5.82 5.13
C ASN A 640 -4.75 4.30 5.21
N PRO A 641 -4.58 3.74 6.42
CA PRO A 641 -4.85 4.36 7.73
C PRO A 641 -3.85 5.45 8.18
N ILE A 642 -4.33 6.36 9.03
CA ILE A 642 -3.50 7.15 9.96
C ILE A 642 -3.15 6.24 11.13
N ASP A 643 -1.87 6.08 11.44
CA ASP A 643 -1.44 5.28 12.58
C ASP A 643 -1.06 6.20 13.76
N ILE A 644 -1.60 5.96 14.95
CA ILE A 644 -1.26 6.69 16.18
C ILE A 644 -0.90 5.74 17.32
N SER A 645 0.05 6.17 18.16
CA SER A 645 0.51 5.43 19.34
C SER A 645 0.08 6.01 20.69
N TRP A 646 -0.90 6.91 20.67
CA TRP A 646 -1.66 7.37 21.83
C TRP A 646 -3.13 6.96 21.67
N GLY A 647 -3.91 6.99 22.76
CA GLY A 647 -5.34 6.66 22.66
C GLY A 647 -6.12 7.74 21.92
N PHE A 648 -6.96 7.32 20.96
CA PHE A 648 -7.74 8.25 20.13
C PHE A 648 -8.74 9.04 20.96
N SER A 649 -8.70 10.37 20.83
CA SER A 649 -9.73 11.25 21.39
C SER A 649 -10.18 12.30 20.37
N PRO A 650 -11.50 12.60 20.27
CA PRO A 650 -11.99 13.64 19.37
C PRO A 650 -11.39 15.02 19.62
N ARG A 651 -10.99 15.30 20.87
CA ARG A 651 -10.54 16.63 21.30
C ARG A 651 -9.02 16.81 21.30
N THR A 652 -8.24 15.75 21.16
CA THR A 652 -6.77 15.85 21.20
C THR A 652 -6.20 16.39 19.90
N TRP A 653 -5.07 17.10 19.98
CA TRP A 653 -4.43 17.75 18.82
C TRP A 653 -4.05 16.75 17.71
N GLY A 654 -3.50 15.60 18.08
CA GLY A 654 -2.82 14.67 17.19
C GLY A 654 -3.68 14.12 16.05
N GLU A 655 -4.94 13.77 16.31
CA GLU A 655 -5.85 13.18 15.32
C GLU A 655 -6.07 14.14 14.15
N SER A 656 -6.35 15.40 14.47
CA SER A 656 -6.59 16.44 13.46
C SER A 656 -5.29 16.92 12.81
N HIS A 657 -4.15 16.84 13.52
CA HIS A 657 -2.82 17.09 12.97
C HIS A 657 -2.47 16.09 11.87
N GLU A 658 -2.60 14.78 12.15
CA GLU A 658 -2.29 13.72 11.19
C GLU A 658 -3.28 13.68 10.03
N LEU A 659 -4.57 13.94 10.30
CA LEU A 659 -5.56 14.13 9.25
C LEU A 659 -5.22 15.34 8.38
N GLY A 660 -4.74 16.42 9.01
CA GLY A 660 -4.33 17.65 8.33
C GLY A 660 -3.24 17.43 7.30
N HIS A 661 -2.29 16.52 7.53
CA HIS A 661 -1.29 16.16 6.52
C HIS A 661 -1.90 15.62 5.23
N GLY A 662 -2.93 14.77 5.34
CA GLY A 662 -3.68 14.26 4.18
C GLY A 662 -4.47 15.33 3.42
N LEU A 663 -4.67 16.49 4.04
CA LEU A 663 -5.43 17.60 3.49
C LEU A 663 -4.54 18.71 2.93
N GLN A 664 -3.25 18.77 3.26
CA GLN A 664 -2.34 19.83 2.80
C GLN A 664 -2.32 19.98 1.28
N GLN A 665 -2.21 21.23 0.84
CA GLN A 665 -2.02 21.59 -0.57
C GLN A 665 -0.71 22.36 -0.72
N ASN A 666 0.20 21.89 -1.58
CA ASN A 666 1.51 22.52 -1.76
C ASN A 666 1.42 24.01 -2.16
N LEU A 667 0.38 24.39 -2.89
CA LEU A 667 0.15 25.80 -3.28
C LEU A 667 -0.38 26.68 -2.13
N LEU A 668 -0.64 26.10 -0.97
CA LEU A 668 -0.98 26.81 0.26
C LEU A 668 0.18 26.80 1.27
N ASN A 669 1.34 26.25 0.90
CA ASN A 669 2.51 26.14 1.77
C ASN A 669 3.51 27.27 1.50
N ALA A 670 3.57 28.24 2.41
CA ALA A 670 4.64 29.23 2.45
C ALA A 670 6.01 28.55 2.58
N HIS A 671 6.92 28.87 1.66
CA HIS A 671 8.24 28.27 1.51
C HIS A 671 8.22 26.73 1.40
N GLY A 672 7.16 26.18 0.80
CA GLY A 672 7.08 24.76 0.46
C GLY A 672 7.20 23.83 1.66
N SER A 673 8.23 22.98 1.67
CA SER A 673 8.45 21.97 2.73
C SER A 673 8.64 22.57 4.12
N LEU A 674 9.04 23.83 4.23
CA LEU A 674 9.14 24.53 5.52
C LEU A 674 7.79 24.76 6.21
N SER A 675 6.69 24.54 5.49
CA SER A 675 5.31 24.57 6.01
C SER A 675 4.68 23.17 6.12
N SER A 676 5.44 22.08 5.95
CA SER A 676 4.90 20.71 6.05
C SER A 676 4.33 20.40 7.45
N GLU A 677 4.89 21.02 8.49
CA GLU A 677 4.42 20.94 9.89
C GLU A 677 3.73 22.23 10.36
N VAL A 678 3.17 23.00 9.42
CA VAL A 678 2.49 24.28 9.68
C VAL A 678 1.07 24.25 9.16
N THR A 679 0.86 23.95 7.87
CA THR A 679 -0.47 24.05 7.26
C THR A 679 -1.40 22.89 7.64
N ASN A 680 -0.84 21.71 7.94
CA ASN A 680 -1.56 20.61 8.59
C ASN A 680 -2.10 21.00 9.97
N ASN A 681 -1.43 21.91 10.68
CA ASN A 681 -1.85 22.35 12.01
C ASN A 681 -3.01 23.36 12.00
N LEU A 682 -3.40 23.88 10.84
CA LEU A 682 -4.59 24.73 10.74
C LEU A 682 -5.88 23.99 11.10
N PHE A 683 -5.93 22.68 10.89
CA PHE A 683 -7.06 21.83 11.23
C PHE A 683 -7.26 21.66 12.75
N PRO A 684 -6.26 21.22 13.54
CA PRO A 684 -6.42 21.18 14.99
C PRO A 684 -6.58 22.57 15.62
N LEU A 685 -5.99 23.63 15.04
CA LEU A 685 -6.23 25.02 15.50
C LEU A 685 -7.69 25.44 15.33
N HIS A 686 -8.27 25.21 14.15
CA HIS A 686 -9.69 25.48 13.91
C HIS A 686 -10.59 24.67 14.85
N LYS A 687 -10.29 23.37 15.02
CA LYS A 687 -11.00 22.52 15.97
C LYS A 687 -10.98 23.10 17.38
N ASN A 688 -9.83 23.48 17.91
CA ASN A 688 -9.72 23.96 19.29
C ASN A 688 -10.34 25.35 19.48
N TRP A 689 -10.25 26.23 18.48
CA TRP A 689 -11.04 27.47 18.43
C TRP A 689 -12.54 27.19 18.53
N ARG A 690 -13.02 26.18 17.79
CA ARG A 690 -14.43 25.77 17.81
C ARG A 690 -14.83 25.13 19.13
N LEU A 691 -14.00 24.27 19.72
CA LEU A 691 -14.23 23.65 21.03
C LEU A 691 -14.35 24.68 22.15
N LEU A 692 -13.51 25.74 22.14
CA LEU A 692 -13.63 26.83 23.09
C LEU A 692 -14.97 27.55 22.92
N ARG A 693 -15.34 27.93 21.69
CA ARG A 693 -16.55 28.71 21.42
C ARG A 693 -17.85 27.93 21.65
N GLU A 694 -17.88 26.67 21.26
CA GLU A 694 -19.10 25.86 21.31
C GLU A 694 -19.28 25.15 22.65
N LEU A 695 -18.18 24.74 23.29
CA LEU A 695 -18.21 23.90 24.48
C LEU A 695 -17.50 24.51 25.71
N GLY A 696 -16.86 25.68 25.57
CA GLY A 696 -16.07 26.29 26.64
C GLY A 696 -14.76 25.55 26.94
N ALA A 697 -14.31 24.67 26.05
CA ALA A 697 -13.11 23.85 26.24
C ALA A 697 -11.87 24.47 25.59
N ASP A 698 -11.04 25.15 26.38
CA ASP A 698 -9.79 25.76 25.92
C ASP A 698 -8.60 24.78 25.99
N LEU A 699 -8.34 24.08 24.89
CA LEU A 699 -7.30 23.04 24.77
C LEU A 699 -6.15 23.51 23.88
N ASP A 700 -4.92 23.07 24.17
CA ASP A 700 -3.71 23.44 23.42
C ASP A 700 -3.56 24.97 23.20
N ARG A 701 -3.87 25.75 24.23
CA ARG A 701 -4.00 27.22 24.17
C ARG A 701 -2.69 27.99 23.91
N ASP A 702 -1.54 27.31 23.88
CA ASP A 702 -0.20 27.89 23.75
C ASP A 702 0.54 27.49 22.46
N ARG A 703 -0.19 26.93 21.48
CA ARG A 703 0.40 26.45 20.21
C ARG A 703 0.97 27.56 19.33
N ILE A 704 0.41 28.78 19.38
CA ILE A 704 0.90 29.91 18.58
C ILE A 704 1.83 30.80 19.40
N THR A 705 3.02 31.08 18.86
CA THR A 705 4.02 31.94 19.51
C THR A 705 4.09 33.31 18.83
N TYR A 706 2.98 34.06 18.88
CA TYR A 706 2.87 35.42 18.32
C TYR A 706 4.02 36.34 18.79
N ARG A 707 4.37 36.28 20.08
CA ARG A 707 5.46 37.08 20.64
C ARG A 707 6.80 36.81 19.97
N SER A 708 7.12 35.53 19.73
CA SER A 708 8.37 35.16 19.05
C SER A 708 8.41 35.66 17.61
N ALA A 709 7.28 35.54 16.88
CA ALA A 709 7.17 36.10 15.54
C ALA A 709 7.37 37.62 15.54
N PHE A 710 6.73 38.33 16.47
CA PHE A 710 6.87 39.78 16.64
C PHE A 710 8.33 40.18 16.84
N ASP A 711 9.00 39.59 17.84
CA ASP A 711 10.39 39.94 18.18
C ASP A 711 11.34 39.67 17.01
N ARG A 712 11.13 38.56 16.27
CA ARG A 712 11.92 38.22 15.07
C ARG A 712 11.69 39.23 13.93
N ILE A 713 10.46 39.67 13.70
CA ILE A 713 10.13 40.69 12.71
C ILE A 713 10.73 42.05 13.10
N VAL A 714 10.58 42.48 14.36
CA VAL A 714 11.16 43.74 14.85
C VAL A 714 12.68 43.73 14.71
N ALA A 715 13.34 42.61 15.04
CA ALA A 715 14.78 42.47 14.84
C ALA A 715 15.17 42.54 13.35
N ALA A 716 14.43 41.86 12.47
CA ALA A 716 14.68 41.87 11.02
C ALA A 716 14.57 43.29 10.43
N ARG A 717 13.64 44.11 10.91
CA ARG A 717 13.46 45.51 10.45
C ARG A 717 14.66 46.42 10.69
N SER A 718 15.60 46.04 11.56
CA SER A 718 16.84 46.78 11.78
C SER A 718 17.95 46.43 10.77
N GLU A 719 17.73 45.42 9.92
CA GLU A 719 18.71 44.97 8.93
C GLU A 719 18.60 45.74 7.60
N ALA A 720 19.67 45.71 6.80
CA ALA A 720 19.70 46.35 5.48
C ALA A 720 18.68 45.75 4.50
N ASP A 721 18.38 44.46 4.64
CA ASP A 721 17.31 43.77 3.92
C ASP A 721 16.35 43.14 4.94
N PRO A 722 15.30 43.87 5.34
CA PRO A 722 14.33 43.37 6.32
C PRO A 722 13.60 42.10 5.89
N VAL A 723 13.34 41.92 4.60
CA VAL A 723 12.63 40.75 4.07
C VAL A 723 13.49 39.51 4.25
N GLN A 724 14.75 39.59 3.82
CA GLN A 724 15.69 38.48 4.00
C GLN A 724 16.05 38.26 5.47
N GLY A 725 16.07 39.33 6.27
CA GLY A 725 16.24 39.25 7.72
C GLY A 725 15.11 38.48 8.42
N ALA A 726 13.87 38.70 7.99
CA ALA A 726 12.70 37.98 8.47
C ALA A 726 12.71 36.53 7.96
N TYR A 727 13.07 36.31 6.69
CA TYR A 727 13.26 34.98 6.12
C TYR A 727 14.22 34.14 6.96
N ARG A 728 15.44 34.61 7.18
CA ARG A 728 16.45 33.88 7.96
C ARG A 728 15.98 33.54 9.38
N ARG A 729 15.24 34.45 10.02
CA ARG A 729 14.79 34.29 11.40
C ARG A 729 13.56 33.39 11.54
N ILE A 730 12.65 33.37 10.58
CA ILE A 730 11.38 32.64 10.70
C ILE A 730 11.41 31.33 9.90
N TRP A 731 12.00 31.38 8.71
CA TRP A 731 11.92 30.32 7.70
C TRP A 731 13.28 29.64 7.44
N GLY A 732 14.40 30.32 7.68
CA GLY A 732 15.73 29.87 7.30
C GLY A 732 16.30 28.68 8.06
N GLN A 733 15.60 28.14 9.06
CA GLN A 733 16.00 26.97 9.85
C GLN A 733 15.06 25.80 9.62
N SER A 734 15.57 24.58 9.64
CA SER A 734 14.80 23.36 9.41
C SER A 734 14.58 22.51 10.66
N ASP A 735 14.86 23.01 11.86
CA ASP A 735 14.59 22.28 13.12
C ASP A 735 13.09 22.28 13.43
N TYR A 736 12.50 21.09 13.63
CA TYR A 736 11.09 20.85 13.97
C TYR A 736 10.55 21.77 15.07
N THR A 737 11.33 22.02 16.13
CA THR A 737 10.92 22.89 17.24
C THR A 737 10.84 24.37 16.86
N GLU A 738 11.59 24.78 15.84
CA GLU A 738 11.51 26.12 15.25
C GLU A 738 10.44 26.22 14.15
N GLN A 739 9.95 25.09 13.61
CA GLN A 739 9.00 25.06 12.48
C GLN A 739 7.53 25.26 12.85
N ASN A 740 7.15 25.31 14.13
CA ASN A 740 5.72 25.15 14.50
C ASN A 740 5.05 26.50 14.84
N GLY A 741 5.01 26.90 16.12
CA GLY A 741 4.20 28.02 16.61
C GLY A 741 4.47 29.39 15.97
N THR A 742 5.72 29.67 15.58
CA THR A 742 6.11 30.96 14.98
C THR A 742 5.62 31.07 13.53
N ARG A 743 5.66 29.96 12.78
CA ARG A 743 5.20 29.92 11.37
C ARG A 743 3.69 29.82 11.28
N MET A 744 3.04 29.09 12.18
CA MET A 744 1.58 29.08 12.26
C MET A 744 1.02 30.48 12.51
N ALA A 745 1.74 31.34 13.26
CA ALA A 745 1.34 32.72 13.47
C ALA A 745 1.14 33.51 12.16
N PHE A 746 1.91 33.21 11.10
CA PHE A 746 1.72 33.83 9.76
C PHE A 746 0.33 33.52 9.20
N TYR A 747 -0.13 32.27 9.33
CA TYR A 747 -1.44 31.87 8.79
C TYR A 747 -2.59 32.44 9.61
N LEU A 748 -2.44 32.55 10.93
CA LEU A 748 -3.43 33.18 11.81
C LEU A 748 -3.61 34.68 11.52
N GLN A 749 -2.62 35.35 10.92
CA GLN A 749 -2.79 36.74 10.49
C GLN A 749 -3.96 36.88 9.52
N TRP A 750 -4.11 35.93 8.59
CA TRP A 750 -5.17 35.97 7.59
C TRP A 750 -6.54 35.67 8.19
N ILE A 751 -6.59 34.80 9.21
CA ILE A 751 -7.81 34.53 9.97
C ILE A 751 -8.28 35.81 10.66
N HIS A 752 -7.43 36.43 11.49
CA HIS A 752 -7.78 37.66 12.21
C HIS A 752 -8.08 38.83 11.28
N TYR A 753 -7.36 38.95 10.17
CA TYR A 753 -7.64 39.97 9.17
C TYR A 753 -9.01 39.76 8.51
N TRP A 754 -9.40 38.52 8.25
CA TRP A 754 -10.72 38.23 7.70
C TRP A 754 -11.84 38.50 8.72
N GLU A 755 -11.61 38.26 10.02
CA GLU A 755 -12.52 38.67 11.11
C GLU A 755 -12.73 40.19 11.11
N GLU A 756 -11.66 40.97 10.99
CA GLU A 756 -11.73 42.44 10.91
C GLU A 756 -12.50 42.89 9.66
N ARG A 757 -12.20 42.29 8.50
CA ARG A 757 -12.83 42.63 7.21
C ARG A 757 -14.32 42.32 7.18
N THR A 758 -14.73 41.24 7.81
CA THR A 758 -16.15 40.82 7.88
C THR A 758 -16.89 41.47 9.04
N GLY A 759 -16.17 42.01 10.03
CA GLY A 759 -16.75 42.49 11.29
C GLY A 759 -17.28 41.36 12.18
N ASP A 760 -16.88 40.12 11.92
CA ASP A 760 -17.42 38.92 12.57
C ASP A 760 -16.30 37.91 12.85
N LYS A 761 -15.98 37.74 14.14
CA LYS A 761 -14.95 36.80 14.61
C LYS A 761 -15.30 35.34 14.36
N THR A 762 -16.57 35.02 14.13
CA THR A 762 -17.00 33.65 13.81
C THR A 762 -16.67 33.26 12.37
N ARG A 763 -16.35 34.24 11.53
CA ARG A 763 -16.15 34.06 10.09
C ARG A 763 -14.69 34.03 9.65
N GLY A 764 -13.74 34.31 10.55
CA GLY A 764 -12.31 34.39 10.24
C GLY A 764 -11.79 33.21 9.41
N TRP A 765 -12.15 31.99 9.80
CA TRP A 765 -11.71 30.75 9.16
C TRP A 765 -12.28 30.50 7.76
N GLU A 766 -13.29 31.25 7.32
CA GLU A 766 -13.82 31.19 5.95
C GLU A 766 -12.72 31.50 4.91
N ILE A 767 -11.71 32.31 5.24
CA ILE A 767 -10.59 32.59 4.33
C ILE A 767 -9.81 31.32 3.96
N LEU A 768 -9.64 30.39 4.91
CA LEU A 768 -8.95 29.14 4.66
C LEU A 768 -9.79 28.24 3.75
N THR A 769 -11.10 28.13 4.01
CA THR A 769 -12.03 27.40 3.15
C THR A 769 -12.00 27.91 1.71
N GLN A 770 -11.98 29.23 1.53
CA GLN A 770 -11.88 29.87 0.21
C GLN A 770 -10.54 29.59 -0.47
N LEU A 771 -9.43 29.55 0.26
CA LEU A 771 -8.11 29.15 -0.26
C LEU A 771 -8.10 27.71 -0.77
N TYR A 772 -8.70 26.78 -0.03
CA TYR A 772 -8.80 25.38 -0.48
C TYR A 772 -9.68 25.21 -1.72
N LEU A 773 -10.82 25.93 -1.79
CA LEU A 773 -11.69 25.95 -2.97
C LEU A 773 -10.95 26.51 -4.19
N HIS A 774 -10.30 27.67 -4.01
CA HIS A 774 -9.48 28.31 -5.04
C HIS A 774 -8.38 27.39 -5.55
N GLN A 775 -7.66 26.72 -4.65
CA GLN A 775 -6.54 25.86 -5.04
C GLN A 775 -7.01 24.66 -5.89
N ARG A 776 -8.12 24.00 -5.52
CA ARG A 776 -8.69 22.92 -6.34
C ARG A 776 -9.15 23.40 -7.72
N LEU A 777 -9.75 24.59 -7.76
CA LEU A 777 -10.15 25.22 -9.02
C LEU A 777 -8.94 25.58 -9.89
N LEU A 778 -7.85 26.05 -9.27
CA LEU A 778 -6.61 26.35 -9.95
C LEU A 778 -5.97 25.10 -10.55
N SER A 779 -5.95 23.98 -9.83
CA SER A 779 -5.48 22.70 -10.38
C SER A 779 -6.35 22.23 -11.56
N LYS A 780 -7.68 22.36 -11.47
CA LYS A 780 -8.59 22.05 -12.60
C LYS A 780 -8.36 22.97 -13.81
N ALA A 781 -8.00 24.23 -13.55
CA ALA A 781 -7.87 25.25 -14.59
C ALA A 781 -6.71 24.98 -15.55
N GLU A 782 -5.74 24.11 -15.23
CA GLU A 782 -4.63 23.77 -16.14
C GLU A 782 -5.15 23.31 -17.52
N ALA A 783 -6.19 22.47 -17.54
CA ALA A 783 -6.78 21.96 -18.78
C ALA A 783 -7.53 23.04 -19.60
N ASN A 784 -8.02 24.11 -18.96
CA ASN A 784 -8.84 25.15 -19.58
C ASN A 784 -8.35 26.57 -19.20
N TRP A 785 -7.03 26.75 -19.19
CA TRP A 785 -6.40 27.91 -18.55
C TRP A 785 -6.90 29.25 -19.07
N ALA A 786 -7.06 29.38 -20.39
CA ALA A 786 -7.50 30.63 -21.02
C ALA A 786 -8.88 31.10 -20.51
N ALA A 787 -9.78 30.17 -20.21
CA ALA A 787 -11.12 30.48 -19.70
C ALA A 787 -11.14 30.76 -18.20
N ASP A 788 -10.29 30.08 -17.43
CA ASP A 788 -10.37 30.07 -15.97
C ASP A 788 -9.43 31.07 -15.28
N LYS A 789 -8.32 31.46 -15.91
CA LYS A 789 -7.28 32.28 -15.27
C LYS A 789 -7.79 33.61 -14.71
N ALA A 790 -8.71 34.28 -15.41
CA ALA A 790 -9.18 35.61 -15.02
C ALA A 790 -9.98 35.56 -13.70
N LYS A 791 -10.92 34.63 -13.60
CA LYS A 791 -11.74 34.44 -12.39
C LYS A 791 -10.94 33.95 -11.19
N LEU A 792 -9.82 33.28 -11.41
CA LEU A 792 -8.91 32.80 -10.36
C LEU A 792 -7.85 33.83 -9.95
N GLY A 793 -7.83 35.01 -10.56
CA GLY A 793 -6.87 36.07 -10.23
C GLY A 793 -5.52 35.95 -10.93
N TYR A 794 -5.44 35.21 -12.04
CA TYR A 794 -4.22 34.96 -12.84
C TYR A 794 -4.30 35.58 -14.26
N GLY A 795 -5.04 36.68 -14.42
CA GLY A 795 -5.28 37.29 -15.73
C GLY A 795 -4.03 37.62 -16.55
N THR A 796 -2.92 38.01 -15.90
CA THR A 796 -1.65 38.36 -16.57
C THR A 796 -0.82 37.15 -16.98
N TYR A 797 -1.15 35.96 -16.51
CA TYR A 797 -0.43 34.73 -16.85
C TYR A 797 -0.93 34.21 -18.21
N ALA A 798 -0.09 34.27 -19.23
CA ALA A 798 -0.46 33.83 -20.58
C ALA A 798 -0.78 32.33 -20.63
N SER A 799 0.05 31.51 -19.98
CA SER A 799 -0.09 30.06 -19.82
C SER A 799 -0.15 29.67 -18.35
N TYR A 800 -0.58 28.44 -18.06
CA TYR A 800 -0.50 27.90 -16.71
C TYR A 800 0.96 27.94 -16.23
N PRO A 801 1.25 28.49 -15.04
CA PRO A 801 2.61 28.67 -14.57
C PRO A 801 3.30 27.34 -14.22
N ALA A 802 4.35 27.00 -14.97
CA ALA A 802 5.11 25.75 -14.78
C ALA A 802 5.78 25.62 -13.39
N ASN A 803 6.14 26.75 -12.76
CA ASN A 803 6.84 26.79 -11.47
C ASN A 803 6.04 27.54 -10.40
N LEU A 804 4.71 27.43 -10.42
CA LEU A 804 3.88 28.05 -9.38
C LEU A 804 4.17 27.40 -8.02
N ASN A 805 4.47 28.23 -7.04
CA ASN A 805 4.75 27.80 -5.67
C ASN A 805 3.72 28.39 -4.69
N GLY A 806 3.76 27.92 -3.45
CA GLY A 806 2.83 28.35 -2.42
C GLY A 806 2.90 29.84 -2.10
N ASN A 807 4.08 30.47 -2.15
CA ASN A 807 4.20 31.91 -1.85
C ASN A 807 3.45 32.75 -2.89
N ASP A 808 3.69 32.47 -4.17
CA ASP A 808 3.05 33.17 -5.28
C ASP A 808 1.54 32.98 -5.25
N ASN A 809 1.07 31.74 -5.06
CA ASN A 809 -0.35 31.47 -4.99
C ASN A 809 -1.03 32.12 -3.78
N LEU A 810 -0.46 32.00 -2.59
CA LEU A 810 -0.99 32.66 -1.38
C LEU A 810 -1.06 34.17 -1.59
N LEU A 811 -0.01 34.81 -2.12
CA LEU A 811 -0.01 36.26 -2.35
C LEU A 811 -1.13 36.68 -3.31
N ILE A 812 -1.25 36.01 -4.46
CA ILE A 812 -2.26 36.32 -5.48
C ILE A 812 -3.66 36.06 -4.93
N ALA A 813 -3.90 34.89 -4.35
CA ALA A 813 -5.20 34.47 -3.86
C ALA A 813 -5.67 35.34 -2.68
N LEU A 814 -4.83 35.58 -1.68
CA LEU A 814 -5.17 36.45 -0.55
C LEU A 814 -5.40 37.89 -1.00
N SER A 815 -4.59 38.42 -1.92
CA SER A 815 -4.82 39.77 -2.48
C SER A 815 -6.15 39.85 -3.23
N ARG A 816 -6.49 38.80 -3.98
CA ARG A 816 -7.77 38.70 -4.69
C ARG A 816 -8.96 38.62 -3.74
N MET A 817 -8.93 37.72 -2.77
CA MET A 817 -10.04 37.48 -1.84
C MET A 817 -10.29 38.67 -0.91
N THR A 818 -9.22 39.35 -0.50
CA THR A 818 -9.31 40.52 0.39
C THR A 818 -9.55 41.83 -0.35
N GLU A 819 -9.42 41.84 -1.68
CA GLU A 819 -9.47 43.03 -2.54
C GLU A 819 -8.46 44.11 -2.11
N ARG A 820 -7.30 43.67 -1.63
CA ARG A 820 -6.21 44.53 -1.16
C ARG A 820 -4.89 43.96 -1.63
N ASP A 821 -3.92 44.83 -1.90
CA ASP A 821 -2.57 44.39 -2.22
C ASP A 821 -1.84 44.01 -0.92
N GLN A 822 -1.55 42.72 -0.77
CA GLN A 822 -1.00 42.11 0.45
C GLN A 822 0.54 42.01 0.47
N ARG A 823 1.24 42.56 -0.53
CA ARG A 823 2.70 42.46 -0.65
C ARG A 823 3.44 42.93 0.61
N ALA A 824 2.96 44.01 1.24
CA ALA A 824 3.56 44.55 2.45
C ALA A 824 3.59 43.56 3.63
N THR A 825 2.55 42.73 3.77
CA THR A 825 2.51 41.67 4.79
C THR A 825 3.48 40.54 4.44
N PHE A 826 3.54 40.13 3.17
CA PHE A 826 4.48 39.10 2.72
C PHE A 826 5.94 39.54 2.95
N ASP A 827 6.27 40.78 2.61
CA ASP A 827 7.58 41.38 2.84
C ASP A 827 7.92 41.42 4.35
N LEU A 828 6.98 41.84 5.20
CA LEU A 828 7.16 41.89 6.66
C LEU A 828 7.51 40.51 7.25
N TRP A 829 6.88 39.46 6.75
CA TRP A 829 7.04 38.09 7.23
C TRP A 829 8.16 37.31 6.53
N GLY A 830 8.91 37.93 5.62
CA GLY A 830 9.98 37.26 4.87
C GLY A 830 9.48 36.16 3.93
N VAL A 831 8.26 36.31 3.40
CA VAL A 831 7.66 35.40 2.42
C VAL A 831 7.88 36.01 1.03
N THR A 832 8.90 35.53 0.34
CA THR A 832 9.30 36.04 -0.99
C THR A 832 8.39 35.51 -2.09
N TYR A 833 8.21 36.28 -3.15
CA TYR A 833 7.35 35.95 -4.28
C TYR A 833 7.99 36.38 -5.60
N SER A 834 7.56 35.78 -6.70
CA SER A 834 8.12 36.06 -8.03
C SER A 834 7.70 37.43 -8.54
N ALA A 835 8.49 37.98 -9.48
CA ALA A 835 8.13 39.20 -10.18
C ALA A 835 6.80 39.07 -10.95
N ALA A 836 6.49 37.86 -11.45
CA ALA A 836 5.22 37.58 -12.13
C ALA A 836 4.03 37.69 -11.16
N ALA A 837 4.15 37.15 -9.94
CA ALA A 837 3.12 37.27 -8.92
C ALA A 837 2.96 38.73 -8.45
N ALA A 838 4.07 39.45 -8.28
CA ALA A 838 4.05 40.87 -7.95
C ALA A 838 3.35 41.71 -9.03
N ALA A 839 3.60 41.42 -10.31
CA ALA A 839 2.95 42.08 -11.44
C ALA A 839 1.46 41.73 -11.51
N GLN A 840 1.08 40.48 -11.26
CA GLN A 840 -0.31 40.05 -11.19
C GLN A 840 -1.08 40.77 -10.07
N VAL A 841 -0.53 40.86 -8.86
CA VAL A 841 -1.16 41.64 -7.79
C VAL A 841 -1.25 43.12 -8.16
N GLY A 842 -0.20 43.68 -8.77
CA GLY A 842 -0.21 45.04 -9.28
C GLY A 842 -1.34 45.30 -10.30
N SER A 843 -1.63 44.31 -11.14
CA SER A 843 -2.68 44.41 -12.17
C SER A 843 -4.11 44.46 -11.60
N PHE A 844 -4.33 44.02 -10.36
CA PHE A 844 -5.65 44.13 -9.73
C PHE A 844 -6.06 45.58 -9.45
N GLY A 845 -5.10 46.50 -9.32
CA GLY A 845 -5.37 47.91 -9.01
C GLY A 845 -5.94 48.13 -7.60
N PHE A 846 -5.84 47.15 -6.70
CA PHE A 846 -6.34 47.26 -5.33
C PHE A 846 -5.52 48.24 -4.49
N ALA A 847 -6.17 48.82 -3.48
CA ALA A 847 -5.49 49.63 -2.48
C ALA A 847 -4.49 48.77 -1.68
N LYS A 848 -3.30 49.31 -1.45
CA LYS A 848 -2.28 48.66 -0.60
C LYS A 848 -2.80 48.48 0.82
N GLU A 849 -2.62 47.30 1.40
CA GLU A 849 -2.84 47.07 2.83
C GLU A 849 -1.58 47.41 3.62
N ALA A 850 -1.76 48.01 4.80
CA ALA A 850 -0.64 48.18 5.73
C ALA A 850 -0.22 46.80 6.25
N ALA A 851 1.08 46.57 6.39
CA ALA A 851 1.60 45.26 6.78
C ALA A 851 0.92 44.73 8.05
N LEU A 852 0.37 43.51 7.96
CA LEU A 852 -0.48 42.93 9.01
C LEU A 852 0.35 42.26 10.09
N PHE A 853 0.06 42.62 11.34
CA PHE A 853 0.48 41.88 12.52
C PHE A 853 -0.59 41.97 13.60
N TYR A 854 -1.24 40.85 13.89
CA TYR A 854 -2.13 40.63 15.01
C TYR A 854 -1.35 39.91 16.11
N ALA A 855 -1.36 40.50 17.29
CA ALA A 855 -0.83 39.91 18.50
C ALA A 855 -1.97 39.29 19.32
N ASN A 856 -1.67 38.22 20.05
CA ASN A 856 -2.55 37.67 21.07
C ASN A 856 -1.71 37.27 22.30
N ASP A 857 -2.35 37.21 23.47
CA ASP A 857 -1.69 36.87 24.74
C ASP A 857 -1.16 35.42 24.74
N LYS A 858 -0.12 35.19 25.55
CA LYS A 858 0.40 33.85 25.81
C LYS A 858 -0.72 33.00 26.42
N ASN A 859 -0.94 31.81 25.88
CA ASN A 859 -2.03 30.91 26.27
C ASN A 859 -3.44 31.34 25.82
N SER A 860 -3.57 32.20 24.81
CA SER A 860 -4.86 32.61 24.24
C SER A 860 -5.00 32.24 22.75
N THR A 861 -4.33 31.19 22.28
CA THR A 861 -4.34 30.76 20.87
C THR A 861 -5.77 30.65 20.31
N ASN A 862 -6.69 30.08 21.08
CA ASN A 862 -8.06 29.81 20.65
C ASN A 862 -9.00 31.01 20.90
N ASP A 863 -8.65 31.90 21.83
CA ASP A 863 -9.45 33.07 22.20
C ASP A 863 -9.12 34.25 21.27
N HIS A 864 -9.79 34.27 20.13
CA HIS A 864 -9.64 35.33 19.14
C HIS A 864 -10.24 36.67 19.62
N ASP A 865 -11.04 36.69 20.70
CA ASP A 865 -11.61 37.94 21.21
C ASP A 865 -10.55 38.90 21.72
N ARG A 866 -9.42 38.35 22.19
CA ARG A 866 -8.25 39.08 22.68
C ARG A 866 -7.29 39.55 21.62
N ALA A 867 -7.40 39.10 20.37
CA ALA A 867 -6.45 39.47 19.32
C ALA A 867 -6.47 40.98 19.04
N VAL A 868 -5.28 41.61 18.99
CA VAL A 868 -5.09 43.06 18.77
C VAL A 868 -4.20 43.29 17.55
N ARG A 869 -4.65 44.16 16.63
CA ARG A 869 -3.84 44.61 15.50
C ARG A 869 -2.75 45.57 15.98
N VAL A 870 -1.50 45.26 15.67
CA VAL A 870 -0.34 46.10 15.96
C VAL A 870 -0.01 46.96 14.75
N ASP A 871 0.18 48.26 14.97
CA ASP A 871 0.66 49.16 13.92
C ASP A 871 2.14 48.88 13.63
N MET A 872 2.41 48.18 12.52
CA MET A 872 3.78 47.88 12.09
C MET A 872 4.42 48.99 11.27
N THR A 873 3.71 50.09 11.00
CA THR A 873 4.26 51.22 10.22
C THR A 873 5.14 52.14 11.06
N VAL A 874 4.97 52.14 12.39
CA VAL A 874 5.83 52.93 13.29
C VAL A 874 7.25 52.36 13.37
N PRO A 875 8.28 53.19 13.65
CA PRO A 875 9.67 52.74 13.73
C PRO A 875 9.96 51.72 14.85
N LYS A 876 9.22 51.82 15.97
CA LYS A 876 9.38 50.99 17.16
C LYS A 876 8.01 50.51 17.65
N PRO A 877 7.40 49.52 16.98
CA PRO A 877 6.14 48.96 17.44
C PRO A 877 6.36 48.33 18.82
N THR A 878 5.36 48.41 19.70
CA THR A 878 5.39 47.80 21.02
C THR A 878 4.51 46.57 21.03
N TRP A 879 4.94 45.54 21.77
CA TRP A 879 4.12 44.37 22.00
C TRP A 879 2.95 44.74 22.96
N PRO A 880 1.70 44.44 22.62
CA PRO A 880 0.54 45.00 23.32
C PRO A 880 0.05 44.20 24.55
N PHE A 881 0.74 43.12 24.95
CA PHE A 881 0.37 42.28 26.11
C PHE A 881 1.45 42.25 27.19
#